data_AF-A0A0B7NC98-F1
#
_entry.id   AF-A0A0B7NC98-F1
#
_cell.length_a   1.000
_cell.length_b   1.000
_cell.length_c   1.000
_cell.angle_alpha   90.00
_cell.angle_beta   90.00
_cell.angle_gamma   90.00
#
_symmetry.space_group_name_H-M   'P 1'
#
loop_
_entity.id
_entity.type
_entity.pdbx_description
1 polymer ?
#
loop_
_entity_poly.entity_id
_entity_poly.type
_entity_poly.pdbx_seq_one_letter_code
_entity_poly.pdbx_strand_id
1 'polypeptide(L)'
;MSISTLEMRQRKPPVASLVTAPQDKQQRNNDLRKHLVKKTNNYNSSSKDCLLAAVLFIVSLPVRLKNISNPDQVVFDEVHYGQYASYYITQRFFFDIHPPLAKMLIAWIAWIAGYDGQFDFNETGSYPSSVPYATIRAFGALLGCLVVPLAFLTIRNAGHSRVAATITALAICSENGLITNNRLILLDSYLLCFIAFSIYAYTRFYRQSAFGQSWWIWLFFTGVGLGCAVSSKWVGLFTLATVGLSASKHLWEILGDIQITKRQYGIHLCARLACLCVIPLAVYLAAFYAHFALLSKPGPGDSFMEIETQNELRGLAPVDTPVPVAYGSLITMRHRATTGGYLHSHAANYAEGSGQQQVTLYPYKDENNWWRILKAQEDDVVDKLDLLGSDNATSLEYVRHGDLVRLEHVATAPRKLHSHNVPAPVTDTDYHFEVSGYGFENYTGDSNDFWHVQIDTGKYLEARRSLFRLEHINQDCHLYSTVERLPDWGFGQQEVSCIQEGLKAKTMWMIDETEHPLLPLGVAIEHERRPGFLAKLAHLHRAMWSVISADLLTDAQQQQQQHGVSYYWQASSGTAPAQIISLRNPIVFWTSTTAVAAFGLLFGLLQLCDKRGFLSKDYYCHFQGKRAYYEASAGFFALGWALHCIPLYYTTADHRQQHDYIPALYFAVLTLGVGIDLVLSRFHRALRMTLAVAVSVCIIYAYRTYTPIIYGEPWSVAACQQATLLDFWDLNCALYDTEASLPHHHYQMVRLDKANDFHDSSSGSIASENVSQEEFLVVNEVDDEYGDEEYNHDDGGYGEEEEEGDSPTEPPMIAEPEPEFVDGKEVYGDDDDDDDEYPKTIYGVDPEADQNDDDDGQEDDRFPLKPRDIPSTIHV
;
A
#
# COMPACT_ATOMS: atom_id res chain seq x y z
N MET A 1 -69.73 -46.30 32.66
CA MET A 1 -69.29 -44.93 33.02
C MET A 1 -68.48 -45.02 34.30
N SER A 2 -67.29 -44.41 34.25
CA SER A 2 -66.42 -43.99 35.38
C SER A 2 -65.84 -45.06 36.31
N ILE A 3 -64.51 -45.12 36.31
CA ILE A 3 -63.59 -46.11 36.89
C ILE A 3 -63.33 -45.85 38.38
N SER A 4 -63.20 -46.94 39.16
CA SER A 4 -63.00 -46.95 40.62
C SER A 4 -61.53 -46.89 41.06
N THR A 5 -61.25 -45.96 41.98
CA THR A 5 -60.42 -46.04 43.21
C THR A 5 -59.30 -47.07 43.32
N LEU A 6 -58.08 -46.61 43.66
CA LEU A 6 -57.29 -47.08 44.83
C LEU A 6 -56.00 -46.26 45.02
N GLU A 7 -55.72 -45.93 46.29
CA GLU A 7 -54.51 -45.25 46.79
C GLU A 7 -53.22 -45.99 46.39
N MET A 8 -52.15 -45.24 46.05
CA MET A 8 -50.82 -45.82 45.83
C MET A 8 -49.75 -45.23 46.74
N ARG A 9 -49.29 -46.10 47.66
CA ARG A 9 -48.03 -46.09 48.42
C ARG A 9 -46.80 -45.76 47.55
N GLN A 10 -45.87 -45.02 48.13
CA GLN A 10 -44.47 -44.97 47.72
C GLN A 10 -43.83 -46.37 47.75
N ARG A 11 -43.29 -46.86 46.61
CA ARG A 11 -42.21 -47.85 46.54
C ARG A 11 -41.30 -47.63 45.32
N LYS A 12 -40.01 -47.87 45.56
CA LYS A 12 -38.79 -47.67 44.77
C LYS A 12 -38.81 -48.23 43.32
N PRO A 13 -38.04 -47.65 42.38
CA PRO A 13 -37.73 -48.28 41.10
C PRO A 13 -36.74 -49.46 41.28
N PRO A 14 -36.77 -50.46 40.38
CA PRO A 14 -36.04 -51.71 40.55
C PRO A 14 -34.56 -51.54 40.17
N VAL A 15 -33.70 -52.16 40.99
CA VAL A 15 -32.31 -52.45 40.64
C VAL A 15 -32.31 -53.66 39.71
N ALA A 16 -31.98 -53.45 38.43
CA ALA A 16 -31.56 -54.50 37.52
C ALA A 16 -30.10 -54.23 37.11
N SER A 17 -29.19 -54.88 37.83
CA SER A 17 -27.82 -55.28 37.46
C SER A 17 -27.11 -54.50 36.34
N LEU A 18 -26.48 -53.38 36.70
CA LEU A 18 -25.31 -52.85 36.00
C LEU A 18 -24.06 -53.60 36.49
N VAL A 19 -23.91 -54.85 36.05
CA VAL A 19 -22.63 -55.57 36.10
C VAL A 19 -22.30 -56.00 34.68
N THR A 20 -21.91 -55.03 33.86
CA THR A 20 -21.11 -55.25 32.65
C THR A 20 -20.20 -54.03 32.41
N ALA A 21 -19.00 -54.18 32.96
CA ALA A 21 -17.70 -53.76 32.46
C ALA A 21 -17.38 -52.26 32.21
N PRO A 22 -16.42 -51.69 32.98
CA PRO A 22 -15.65 -50.49 32.59
C PRO A 22 -14.96 -50.64 31.22
N GLN A 23 -14.81 -51.88 30.74
CA GLN A 23 -14.19 -52.20 29.46
C GLN A 23 -14.99 -51.67 28.27
N ASP A 24 -16.34 -51.55 28.30
CA ASP A 24 -17.10 -51.09 27.12
C ASP A 24 -17.02 -49.57 26.90
N LYS A 25 -16.98 -48.77 27.98
CA LYS A 25 -16.70 -47.33 27.88
C LYS A 25 -15.24 -47.06 27.52
N GLN A 26 -14.31 -47.88 28.02
CA GLN A 26 -12.89 -47.75 27.72
C GLN A 26 -12.55 -48.25 26.32
N GLN A 27 -13.29 -49.25 25.80
CA GLN A 27 -13.17 -49.75 24.44
C GLN A 27 -13.86 -48.82 23.44
N ARG A 28 -15.02 -48.25 23.76
CA ARG A 28 -15.65 -47.17 22.98
C ARG A 28 -14.82 -45.90 22.98
N ASN A 29 -14.20 -45.51 24.09
CA ASN A 29 -13.24 -44.40 24.14
C ASN A 29 -11.91 -44.75 23.46
N ASN A 30 -11.49 -46.02 23.45
CA ASN A 30 -10.32 -46.48 22.70
C ASN A 30 -10.61 -46.58 21.19
N ASP A 31 -11.85 -46.85 20.79
CA ASP A 31 -12.29 -46.86 19.38
C ASP A 31 -12.57 -45.44 18.89
N LEU A 32 -13.06 -44.54 19.75
CA LEU A 32 -13.10 -43.09 19.52
C LEU A 32 -11.68 -42.51 19.48
N ARG A 33 -10.76 -42.96 20.35
CA ARG A 33 -9.31 -42.66 20.29
C ARG A 33 -8.66 -43.26 19.05
N LYS A 34 -9.03 -44.44 18.56
CA LYS A 34 -8.53 -44.97 17.27
C LYS A 34 -9.10 -44.21 16.07
N HIS A 35 -10.27 -43.56 16.23
CA HIS A 35 -10.86 -42.70 15.21
C HIS A 35 -10.30 -41.28 15.20
N LEU A 36 -9.98 -40.70 16.37
CA LEU A 36 -9.37 -39.37 16.52
C LEU A 36 -7.84 -39.42 16.38
N VAL A 37 -7.19 -40.44 16.96
CA VAL A 37 -5.79 -40.83 16.75
C VAL A 37 -5.73 -41.89 15.65
N LYS A 38 -6.39 -41.62 14.51
CA LYS A 38 -6.06 -42.35 13.30
C LYS A 38 -4.63 -41.96 12.98
N LYS A 39 -3.70 -42.81 13.39
CA LYS A 39 -2.29 -42.91 12.98
C LYS A 39 -2.16 -42.11 11.70
N THR A 40 -1.67 -40.88 11.80
CA THR A 40 -1.42 -40.00 10.66
C THR A 40 -0.37 -40.75 9.87
N ASN A 41 -0.82 -41.62 8.96
CA ASN A 41 0.06 -42.30 8.04
C ASN A 41 0.87 -41.19 7.41
N ASN A 42 2.19 -41.21 7.64
CA ASN A 42 3.15 -40.36 6.95
C ASN A 42 2.84 -40.47 5.46
N TYR A 43 2.01 -39.57 4.95
CA TYR A 43 1.72 -39.48 3.54
C TYR A 43 2.91 -38.75 2.95
N ASN A 44 3.95 -39.54 2.68
CA ASN A 44 4.84 -39.22 1.57
C ASN A 44 3.92 -39.00 0.38
N SER A 45 4.06 -37.83 -0.25
CA SER A 45 3.35 -37.56 -1.51
C SER A 45 3.51 -38.80 -2.38
N SER A 46 2.40 -39.48 -2.67
CA SER A 46 2.43 -40.67 -3.51
C SER A 46 3.20 -40.29 -4.77
N SER A 47 4.13 -41.12 -5.26
CA SER A 47 4.93 -40.78 -6.46
C SER A 47 4.04 -40.34 -7.63
N LYS A 48 2.80 -40.83 -7.68
CA LYS A 48 1.74 -40.41 -8.61
C LYS A 48 1.29 -38.95 -8.47
N ASP A 49 1.21 -38.41 -7.26
CA ASP A 49 0.81 -37.02 -6.99
C ASP A 49 1.92 -36.07 -7.43
N CYS A 50 3.19 -36.41 -7.16
CA CYS A 50 4.35 -35.67 -7.69
C CYS A 50 4.42 -35.73 -9.22
N LEU A 51 4.19 -36.91 -9.82
CA LEU A 51 4.15 -37.06 -11.27
C LEU A 51 3.02 -36.21 -11.89
N LEU A 52 1.81 -36.23 -11.32
CA LEU A 52 0.71 -35.41 -11.80
C LEU A 52 0.99 -33.91 -11.66
N ALA A 53 1.60 -33.48 -10.55
CA ALA A 53 2.02 -32.09 -10.40
C ALA A 53 3.05 -31.69 -11.47
N ALA A 54 4.03 -32.55 -11.75
CA ALA A 54 5.01 -32.30 -12.82
C ALA A 54 4.36 -32.24 -14.21
N VAL A 55 3.40 -33.12 -14.51
CA VAL A 55 2.62 -33.07 -15.75
C VAL A 55 1.83 -31.77 -15.86
N LEU A 56 1.16 -31.33 -14.78
CA LEU A 56 0.42 -30.08 -14.75
C LEU A 56 1.32 -28.86 -14.96
N PHE A 57 2.54 -28.87 -14.40
CA PHE A 57 3.54 -27.85 -14.67
C PHE A 57 3.91 -27.82 -16.16
N ILE A 58 4.20 -28.97 -16.77
CA ILE A 58 4.54 -29.06 -18.20
C ILE A 58 3.38 -28.59 -19.08
N VAL A 59 2.13 -28.93 -18.72
CA VAL A 59 0.92 -28.46 -19.43
C VAL A 59 0.74 -26.95 -19.33
N SER A 60 1.18 -26.34 -18.22
CA SER A 60 1.05 -24.90 -18.00
C SER A 60 2.05 -24.05 -18.80
N LEU A 61 3.21 -24.61 -19.17
CA LEU A 61 4.25 -23.92 -19.94
C LEU A 61 3.76 -23.37 -21.29
N PRO A 62 3.16 -24.18 -22.20
CA PRO A 62 2.67 -23.65 -23.47
C PRO A 62 1.51 -22.68 -23.29
N VAL A 63 0.75 -22.75 -22.19
CA VAL A 63 -0.31 -21.78 -21.91
C VAL A 63 0.29 -20.43 -21.52
N ARG A 64 1.25 -20.37 -20.60
CA ARG A 64 1.77 -19.08 -20.13
C ARG A 64 2.85 -18.47 -21.04
N LEU A 65 3.64 -19.29 -21.75
CA LEU A 65 4.77 -18.82 -22.56
C LEU A 65 4.45 -18.68 -24.06
N LYS A 66 3.26 -19.05 -24.52
CA LYS A 66 2.87 -18.88 -25.94
C LYS A 66 3.00 -17.41 -26.33
N ASN A 67 3.82 -17.10 -27.35
CA ASN A 67 4.05 -15.77 -27.91
C ASN A 67 4.56 -14.71 -26.90
N ILE A 68 5.40 -15.07 -25.92
CA ILE A 68 5.79 -14.18 -24.80
C ILE A 68 6.34 -12.81 -25.24
N SER A 69 6.96 -12.75 -26.41
CA SER A 69 7.49 -11.51 -27.02
C SER A 69 6.42 -10.58 -27.60
N ASN A 70 5.19 -11.04 -27.81
CA ASN A 70 4.10 -10.21 -28.33
C ASN A 70 3.26 -9.63 -27.17
N PRO A 71 2.95 -8.32 -27.14
CA PRO A 71 3.41 -7.25 -28.02
C PRO A 71 4.87 -6.87 -27.74
N ASP A 72 5.58 -6.40 -28.76
CA ASP A 72 6.96 -5.91 -28.64
C ASP A 72 7.03 -4.46 -28.11
N GLN A 73 6.00 -4.02 -27.41
CA GLN A 73 5.84 -2.67 -26.87
C GLN A 73 5.65 -2.73 -25.35
N VAL A 74 5.95 -1.61 -24.70
CA VAL A 74 5.65 -1.40 -23.28
C VAL A 74 4.13 -1.42 -23.10
N VAL A 75 3.65 -2.19 -22.13
CA VAL A 75 2.21 -2.29 -21.82
C VAL A 75 1.91 -1.80 -20.41
N PHE A 76 0.63 -1.79 -20.06
CA PHE A 76 0.12 -1.41 -18.75
C PHE A 76 0.99 -1.90 -17.57
N ASP A 77 1.36 -0.96 -16.70
CA ASP A 77 2.23 -1.11 -15.52
C ASP A 77 3.66 -1.63 -15.77
N GLU A 78 4.00 -2.12 -16.97
CA GLU A 78 5.40 -2.41 -17.33
C GLU A 78 6.25 -1.15 -17.35
N VAL A 79 5.63 0.01 -17.63
CA VAL A 79 6.26 1.33 -17.54
C VAL A 79 6.89 1.50 -16.16
N HIS A 80 6.12 1.27 -15.10
CA HIS A 80 6.59 1.47 -13.72
C HIS A 80 7.58 0.38 -13.30
N TYR A 81 7.22 -0.89 -13.41
CA TYR A 81 8.06 -1.97 -12.89
C TYR A 81 9.32 -2.23 -13.72
N GLY A 82 9.26 -1.97 -15.03
CA GLY A 82 10.42 -1.92 -15.90
C GLY A 82 11.37 -0.81 -15.49
N GLN A 83 10.84 0.41 -15.29
CA GLN A 83 11.64 1.55 -14.85
C GLN A 83 12.28 1.34 -13.48
N TYR A 84 11.55 0.76 -12.53
CA TYR A 84 12.11 0.41 -11.22
C TYR A 84 13.23 -0.63 -11.33
N ALA A 85 13.14 -1.57 -12.27
CA ALA A 85 14.22 -2.50 -12.54
C ALA A 85 15.48 -1.77 -13.06
N SER A 86 15.31 -0.78 -13.94
CA SER A 86 16.39 0.12 -14.40
C SER A 86 17.03 0.87 -13.24
N TYR A 87 16.23 1.39 -12.30
CA TYR A 87 16.75 2.09 -11.12
C TYR A 87 17.59 1.21 -10.20
N TYR A 88 17.21 -0.06 -10.00
CA TYR A 88 18.08 -1.00 -9.27
C TYR A 88 19.40 -1.29 -9.97
N ILE A 89 19.40 -1.43 -11.30
CA ILE A 89 20.61 -1.70 -12.08
C ILE A 89 21.53 -0.48 -12.11
N THR A 90 20.96 0.71 -12.26
CA THR A 90 21.71 1.98 -12.26
C THR A 90 22.06 2.49 -10.85
N GLN A 91 21.51 1.84 -9.82
CA GLN A 91 21.65 2.16 -8.39
C GLN A 91 21.03 3.50 -7.97
N ARG A 92 20.09 4.03 -8.76
CA ARG A 92 19.41 5.31 -8.49
C ARG A 92 18.24 5.11 -7.54
N PHE A 93 18.19 5.88 -6.46
CA PHE A 93 17.11 5.78 -5.48
C PHE A 93 15.76 6.19 -6.09
N PHE A 94 14.71 5.43 -5.77
CA PHE A 94 13.36 5.70 -6.21
C PHE A 94 12.38 5.39 -5.08
N PHE A 95 11.20 6.02 -5.13
CA PHE A 95 10.12 5.82 -4.18
C PHE A 95 9.00 5.02 -4.85
N ASP A 96 8.42 4.08 -4.11
CA ASP A 96 7.26 3.31 -4.54
C ASP A 96 6.43 2.88 -3.32
N ILE A 97 5.11 2.76 -3.51
CA ILE A 97 4.15 2.34 -2.50
C ILE A 97 4.25 0.85 -2.15
N HIS A 98 4.86 0.04 -3.02
CA HIS A 98 5.00 -1.38 -2.79
C HIS A 98 6.36 -1.75 -2.16
N PRO A 99 6.40 -2.79 -1.30
CA PRO A 99 7.66 -3.36 -0.84
C PRO A 99 8.61 -3.85 -1.97
N PRO A 100 9.92 -3.93 -1.72
CA PRO A 100 10.91 -3.99 -2.80
C PRO A 100 11.18 -5.37 -3.41
N LEU A 101 10.78 -6.49 -2.77
CA LEU A 101 11.28 -7.82 -3.14
C LEU A 101 10.96 -8.22 -4.59
N ALA A 102 9.72 -8.02 -5.04
CA ALA A 102 9.33 -8.39 -6.41
C ALA A 102 10.13 -7.57 -7.44
N LYS A 103 10.27 -6.26 -7.20
CA LYS A 103 11.02 -5.35 -8.07
C LYS A 103 12.51 -5.71 -8.14
N MET A 104 13.10 -6.07 -7.00
CA MET A 104 14.49 -6.57 -6.96
C MET A 104 14.66 -7.88 -7.74
N LEU A 105 13.66 -8.79 -7.72
CA LEU A 105 13.70 -10.03 -8.50
C LEU A 105 13.56 -9.76 -10.01
N ILE A 106 12.73 -8.81 -10.41
CA ILE A 106 12.64 -8.34 -11.80
C ILE A 106 14.00 -7.79 -12.25
N ALA A 107 14.59 -6.89 -11.45
CA ALA A 107 15.91 -6.32 -11.72
C ALA A 107 17.01 -7.39 -11.78
N TRP A 108 16.98 -8.37 -10.89
CA TRP A 108 17.94 -9.48 -10.85
C TRP A 108 17.91 -10.31 -12.14
N ILE A 109 16.72 -10.61 -12.66
CA ILE A 109 16.58 -11.34 -13.93
C ILE A 109 16.98 -10.47 -15.12
N ALA A 110 16.58 -9.20 -15.13
CA ALA A 110 16.98 -8.26 -16.17
C ALA A 110 18.51 -8.14 -16.25
N TRP A 111 19.17 -8.02 -15.10
CA TRP A 111 20.63 -7.98 -14.99
C TRP A 111 21.30 -9.27 -15.48
N ILE A 112 20.80 -10.45 -15.09
CA ILE A 112 21.31 -11.74 -15.59
C ILE A 112 21.12 -11.87 -17.11
N ALA A 113 20.04 -11.32 -17.66
CA ALA A 113 19.75 -11.32 -19.08
C ALA A 113 20.59 -10.31 -19.88
N GLY A 114 21.44 -9.52 -19.22
CA GLY A 114 22.35 -8.56 -19.86
C GLY A 114 21.78 -7.16 -20.05
N TYR A 115 20.70 -6.79 -19.33
CA TYR A 115 20.16 -5.43 -19.36
C TYR A 115 21.05 -4.44 -18.59
N ASP A 116 21.29 -3.27 -19.18
CA ASP A 116 22.17 -2.21 -18.66
C ASP A 116 21.45 -1.09 -17.90
N GLY A 117 20.10 -1.11 -17.88
CA GLY A 117 19.28 -0.14 -17.15
C GLY A 117 19.18 1.24 -17.81
N GLN A 118 19.60 1.41 -19.07
CA GLN A 118 19.59 2.73 -19.74
C GLN A 118 18.29 3.06 -20.47
N PHE A 119 17.43 2.08 -20.71
CA PHE A 119 16.16 2.31 -21.40
C PHE A 119 15.14 2.96 -20.47
N ASP A 120 14.57 4.09 -20.91
CA ASP A 120 13.45 4.75 -20.24
C ASP A 120 12.13 4.16 -20.72
N PHE A 121 11.36 3.60 -19.79
CA PHE A 121 10.11 2.93 -20.10
C PHE A 121 8.94 3.90 -20.34
N ASN A 122 9.14 5.20 -20.13
CA ASN A 122 8.12 6.25 -20.36
C ASN A 122 7.89 6.55 -21.85
N GLU A 123 8.87 6.30 -22.71
CA GLU A 123 8.69 6.46 -24.16
C GLU A 123 7.75 5.36 -24.68
N THR A 124 6.49 5.71 -24.95
CA THR A 124 5.53 4.81 -25.60
C THR A 124 6.07 4.38 -26.97
N GLY A 125 6.56 3.15 -27.06
CA GLY A 125 7.19 2.63 -28.27
C GLY A 125 7.55 1.15 -28.17
N SER A 126 8.13 0.64 -29.25
CA SER A 126 8.65 -0.73 -29.29
C SER A 126 9.95 -0.86 -28.50
N TYR A 127 10.14 -2.01 -27.85
CA TYR A 127 11.37 -2.30 -27.11
C TYR A 127 12.57 -2.36 -28.08
N PRO A 128 13.68 -1.65 -27.79
CA PRO A 128 14.90 -1.80 -28.55
C PRO A 128 15.52 -3.18 -28.30
N SER A 129 16.38 -3.62 -29.22
CA SER A 129 17.05 -4.93 -29.13
C SER A 129 17.96 -5.09 -27.92
N SER A 130 18.33 -3.99 -27.24
CA SER A 130 19.11 -3.99 -26.01
C SER A 130 18.30 -4.44 -24.78
N VAL A 131 16.98 -4.36 -24.80
CA VAL A 131 16.13 -4.68 -23.65
C VAL A 131 15.65 -6.14 -23.75
N PRO A 132 16.07 -7.04 -22.83
CA PRO A 132 15.64 -8.44 -22.84
C PRO A 132 14.23 -8.63 -22.23
N TYR A 133 13.24 -7.82 -22.66
CA TYR A 133 11.89 -7.80 -22.11
C TYR A 133 11.21 -9.17 -22.15
N ALA A 134 11.41 -9.94 -23.23
CA ALA A 134 10.85 -11.28 -23.37
C ALA A 134 11.36 -12.25 -22.29
N THR A 135 12.63 -12.14 -21.88
CA THR A 135 13.21 -12.96 -20.80
C THR A 135 12.67 -12.53 -19.43
N ILE A 136 12.48 -11.22 -19.22
CA ILE A 136 11.90 -10.68 -17.99
C ILE A 136 10.44 -11.15 -17.86
N ARG A 137 9.64 -11.01 -18.92
CA ARG A 137 8.27 -11.54 -19.02
C ARG A 137 8.20 -13.05 -18.81
N ALA A 138 9.13 -13.80 -19.39
CA ALA A 138 9.18 -15.25 -19.22
C ALA A 138 9.38 -15.67 -17.75
N PHE A 139 10.11 -14.89 -16.94
CA PHE A 139 10.29 -15.22 -15.53
C PHE A 139 8.98 -15.09 -14.73
N GLY A 140 8.25 -13.99 -14.89
CA GLY A 140 6.90 -13.85 -14.31
C GLY A 140 5.97 -14.98 -14.75
N ALA A 141 6.02 -15.34 -16.05
CA ALA A 141 5.22 -16.43 -16.61
C ALA A 141 5.59 -17.80 -16.02
N LEU A 142 6.88 -18.05 -15.76
CA LEU A 142 7.38 -19.27 -15.11
C LEU A 142 6.94 -19.37 -13.65
N LEU A 143 6.95 -18.26 -12.89
CA LEU A 143 6.39 -18.23 -11.54
C LEU A 143 4.88 -18.50 -11.56
N GLY A 144 4.17 -17.94 -12.54
CA GLY A 144 2.77 -18.29 -12.80
C GLY A 144 2.56 -19.78 -13.10
N CYS A 145 3.49 -20.43 -13.82
CA CYS A 145 3.44 -21.87 -14.08
C CYS A 145 3.57 -22.70 -12.79
N LEU A 146 4.37 -22.23 -11.81
CA LEU A 146 4.54 -22.91 -10.51
C LEU A 146 3.29 -22.85 -9.63
N VAL A 147 2.44 -21.83 -9.79
CA VAL A 147 1.17 -21.72 -9.03
C VAL A 147 0.24 -22.90 -9.30
N VAL A 148 0.23 -23.43 -10.53
CA VAL A 148 -0.63 -24.54 -10.97
C VAL A 148 -0.37 -25.84 -10.19
N PRO A 149 0.85 -26.41 -10.17
CA PRO A 149 1.14 -27.61 -9.38
C PRO A 149 1.04 -27.34 -7.87
N LEU A 150 1.34 -26.13 -7.40
CA LEU A 150 1.17 -25.78 -5.99
C LEU A 150 -0.30 -25.86 -5.58
N ALA A 151 -1.23 -25.35 -6.38
CA ALA A 151 -2.67 -25.47 -6.10
C ALA A 151 -3.14 -26.94 -6.07
N PHE A 152 -2.69 -27.77 -7.03
CA PHE A 152 -2.96 -29.20 -7.03
C PHE A 152 -2.50 -29.83 -5.70
N LEU A 153 -1.24 -29.59 -5.32
CA LEU A 153 -0.66 -30.17 -4.13
C LEU A 153 -1.30 -29.64 -2.84
N THR A 154 -1.74 -28.38 -2.81
CA THR A 154 -2.50 -27.78 -1.70
C THR A 154 -3.82 -28.53 -1.46
N ILE A 155 -4.61 -28.77 -2.51
CA ILE A 155 -5.87 -29.54 -2.39
C ILE A 155 -5.60 -31.01 -1.98
N ARG A 156 -4.52 -31.60 -2.50
CA ARG A 156 -4.08 -32.95 -2.08
C ARG A 156 -3.62 -32.99 -0.63
N ASN A 157 -2.94 -31.95 -0.15
CA ASN A 157 -2.55 -31.81 1.25
C ASN A 157 -3.76 -31.56 2.15
N ALA A 158 -4.79 -30.86 1.68
CA ALA A 158 -6.07 -30.78 2.39
C ALA A 158 -6.81 -32.14 2.47
N GLY A 159 -6.39 -33.13 1.67
CA GLY A 159 -6.87 -34.52 1.73
C GLY A 159 -7.89 -34.91 0.65
N HIS A 160 -8.25 -33.99 -0.25
CA HIS A 160 -9.30 -34.16 -1.25
C HIS A 160 -8.85 -34.99 -2.45
N SER A 161 -9.79 -35.54 -3.23
CA SER A 161 -9.48 -36.46 -4.33
C SER A 161 -8.57 -35.87 -5.41
N ARG A 162 -7.84 -36.74 -6.12
CA ARG A 162 -6.99 -36.35 -7.25
C ARG A 162 -7.77 -35.68 -8.37
N VAL A 163 -9.00 -36.13 -8.61
CA VAL A 163 -9.87 -35.59 -9.66
C VAL A 163 -10.21 -34.14 -9.36
N ALA A 164 -10.66 -33.84 -8.13
CA ALA A 164 -10.94 -32.47 -7.72
C ALA A 164 -9.68 -31.60 -7.78
N ALA A 165 -8.55 -32.08 -7.26
CA ALA A 165 -7.29 -31.36 -7.32
C ALA A 165 -6.83 -31.05 -8.76
N THR A 166 -7.00 -31.99 -9.69
CA THR A 166 -6.67 -31.78 -11.11
C THR A 166 -7.58 -30.74 -11.74
N ILE A 167 -8.89 -30.74 -11.45
CA ILE A 167 -9.81 -29.73 -11.97
C ILE A 167 -9.46 -28.34 -11.43
N THR A 168 -9.15 -28.23 -10.13
CA THR A 168 -8.69 -26.96 -9.53
C THR A 168 -7.43 -26.43 -10.20
N ALA A 169 -6.45 -27.30 -10.44
CA ALA A 169 -5.22 -26.90 -11.12
C ALA A 169 -5.46 -26.49 -12.58
N LEU A 170 -6.35 -27.20 -13.30
CA LEU A 170 -6.75 -26.82 -14.66
C LEU A 170 -7.52 -25.48 -14.68
N ALA A 171 -8.38 -25.23 -13.70
CA ALA A 171 -9.07 -23.95 -13.53
C ALA A 171 -8.06 -22.79 -13.40
N ILE A 172 -7.03 -22.95 -12.55
CA ILE A 172 -5.95 -21.95 -12.40
C ILE A 172 -5.04 -21.91 -13.64
N CYS A 173 -4.86 -23.03 -14.34
CA CYS A 173 -4.06 -23.07 -15.56
C CYS A 173 -4.73 -22.32 -16.72
N SER A 174 -6.06 -22.35 -16.78
CA SER A 174 -6.90 -21.77 -17.85
C SER A 174 -7.69 -20.55 -17.37
N GLU A 175 -7.21 -19.87 -16.32
CA GLU A 175 -7.78 -18.62 -15.83
C GLU A 175 -7.18 -17.44 -16.61
N ASN A 176 -8.02 -16.77 -17.39
CA ASN A 176 -7.60 -15.78 -18.38
C ASN A 176 -6.89 -14.58 -17.75
N GLY A 177 -7.49 -13.95 -16.73
CA GLY A 177 -6.88 -12.79 -16.07
C GLY A 177 -5.55 -13.13 -15.38
N LEU A 178 -5.43 -14.36 -14.89
CA LEU A 178 -4.18 -14.84 -14.31
C LEU A 178 -3.09 -15.06 -15.37
N ILE A 179 -3.45 -15.55 -16.55
CA ILE A 179 -2.50 -15.72 -17.66
C ILE A 179 -2.04 -14.35 -18.16
N THR A 180 -2.97 -13.42 -18.37
CA THR A 180 -2.68 -12.05 -18.83
C THR A 180 -1.70 -11.36 -17.89
N ASN A 181 -1.97 -11.38 -16.58
CA ASN A 181 -1.10 -10.74 -15.59
C ASN A 181 0.30 -11.40 -15.52
N ASN A 182 0.36 -12.73 -15.47
CA ASN A 182 1.64 -13.43 -15.34
C ASN A 182 2.59 -13.27 -16.52
N ARG A 183 2.08 -12.94 -17.72
CA ARG A 183 2.92 -12.85 -18.91
C ARG A 183 3.66 -11.51 -19.03
N LEU A 184 3.20 -10.49 -18.31
CA LEU A 184 3.74 -9.14 -18.36
C LEU A 184 4.74 -8.90 -17.22
N ILE A 185 5.49 -7.81 -17.29
CA ILE A 185 6.42 -7.39 -16.23
C ILE A 185 5.62 -6.76 -15.08
N LEU A 186 4.87 -7.59 -14.35
CA LEU A 186 3.99 -7.20 -13.24
C LEU A 186 4.39 -7.91 -11.94
N LEU A 187 4.20 -7.22 -10.80
CA LEU A 187 4.54 -7.74 -9.49
C LEU A 187 3.59 -8.83 -8.96
N ASP A 188 2.37 -8.93 -9.49
CA ASP A 188 1.37 -9.86 -8.99
C ASP A 188 1.74 -11.33 -9.27
N SER A 189 2.50 -11.58 -10.33
CA SER A 189 2.99 -12.92 -10.67
C SER A 189 3.89 -13.51 -9.56
N TYR A 190 4.76 -12.66 -9.02
CA TYR A 190 5.66 -12.96 -7.89
C TYR A 190 4.84 -13.12 -6.61
N LEU A 191 3.97 -12.14 -6.33
CA LEU A 191 3.09 -12.14 -5.15
C LEU A 191 2.29 -13.44 -5.09
N LEU A 192 1.59 -13.80 -6.17
CA LEU A 192 0.74 -14.97 -6.18
C LEU A 192 1.55 -16.27 -6.04
N CYS A 193 2.74 -16.35 -6.63
CA CYS A 193 3.63 -17.49 -6.43
C CYS A 193 4.01 -17.65 -4.95
N PHE A 194 4.37 -16.56 -4.26
CA PHE A 194 4.66 -16.58 -2.83
C PHE A 194 3.44 -16.91 -1.97
N ILE A 195 2.25 -16.41 -2.30
CA ILE A 195 1.00 -16.76 -1.63
C ILE A 195 0.70 -18.26 -1.81
N ALA A 196 0.73 -18.76 -3.04
CA ALA A 196 0.48 -20.16 -3.35
C ALA A 196 1.48 -21.10 -2.64
N PHE A 197 2.77 -20.73 -2.63
CA PHE A 197 3.80 -21.45 -1.91
C PHE A 197 3.58 -21.44 -0.39
N SER A 198 3.20 -20.29 0.18
CA SER A 198 2.91 -20.15 1.62
C SER A 198 1.78 -21.05 2.06
N ILE A 199 0.67 -21.05 1.31
CA ILE A 199 -0.50 -21.90 1.58
C ILE A 199 -0.17 -23.38 1.37
N TYR A 200 0.61 -23.72 0.34
CA TYR A 200 1.11 -25.08 0.14
C TYR A 200 1.98 -25.54 1.31
N ALA A 201 2.96 -24.74 1.73
CA ALA A 201 3.85 -25.04 2.85
C ALA A 201 3.05 -25.19 4.15
N TYR A 202 2.07 -24.31 4.39
CA TYR A 202 1.22 -24.36 5.59
C TYR A 202 0.32 -25.61 5.62
N THR A 203 -0.33 -25.95 4.50
CA THR A 203 -1.12 -27.19 4.42
C THR A 203 -0.23 -28.43 4.56
N ARG A 204 1.01 -28.38 4.09
CA ARG A 204 1.98 -29.46 4.26
C ARG A 204 2.45 -29.58 5.71
N PHE A 205 2.68 -28.46 6.39
CA PHE A 205 2.97 -28.35 7.83
C PHE A 205 1.86 -28.97 8.67
N TYR A 206 0.60 -28.62 8.38
CA TYR A 206 -0.57 -29.10 9.14
C TYR A 206 -0.74 -30.63 9.10
N ARG A 207 -0.17 -31.31 8.10
CA ARG A 207 -0.18 -32.77 7.99
C ARG A 207 0.97 -33.47 8.72
N GLN A 208 2.03 -32.76 9.10
CA GLN A 208 3.20 -33.39 9.71
C GLN A 208 2.94 -33.72 11.19
N SER A 209 3.63 -34.74 11.69
CA SER A 209 3.66 -34.99 13.13
C SER A 209 4.34 -33.83 13.86
N ALA A 210 3.72 -33.37 14.95
CA ALA A 210 4.26 -32.33 15.80
C ALA A 210 5.73 -32.60 16.19
N PHE A 211 6.57 -31.56 16.11
CA PHE A 211 8.00 -31.58 16.48
C PHE A 211 8.91 -32.51 15.66
N GLY A 212 8.41 -33.13 14.58
CA GLY A 212 9.26 -33.84 13.62
C GLY A 212 10.16 -32.89 12.80
N GLN A 213 11.22 -33.41 12.18
CA GLN A 213 12.10 -32.61 11.30
C GLN A 213 11.30 -31.97 10.15
N SER A 214 10.41 -32.73 9.50
CA SER A 214 9.56 -32.19 8.44
C SER A 214 8.59 -31.13 8.95
N TRP A 215 8.12 -31.21 10.19
CA TRP A 215 7.24 -30.21 10.79
C TRP A 215 7.94 -28.85 10.90
N TRP A 216 9.18 -28.84 11.39
CA TRP A 216 10.01 -27.63 11.45
C TRP A 216 10.34 -27.07 10.08
N ILE A 217 10.71 -27.94 9.12
CA ILE A 217 11.03 -27.51 7.76
C ILE A 217 9.84 -26.80 7.10
N TRP A 218 8.65 -27.40 7.14
CA TRP A 218 7.48 -26.81 6.49
C TRP A 218 6.99 -25.56 7.23
N LEU A 219 7.07 -25.53 8.56
CA LEU A 219 6.76 -24.33 9.35
C LEU A 219 7.71 -23.17 9.04
N PHE A 220 9.01 -23.45 8.93
CA PHE A 220 10.03 -22.48 8.51
C PHE A 220 9.73 -21.94 7.10
N PHE A 221 9.47 -22.83 6.13
CA PHE A 221 9.14 -22.42 4.77
C PHE A 221 7.80 -21.67 4.66
N THR A 222 6.82 -21.95 5.53
CA THR A 222 5.62 -21.10 5.65
C THR A 222 6.02 -19.68 6.04
N GLY A 223 6.88 -19.51 7.06
CA GLY A 223 7.40 -18.21 7.47
C GLY A 223 8.13 -17.46 6.35
N VAL A 224 9.04 -18.14 5.66
CA VAL A 224 9.78 -17.54 4.53
C VAL A 224 8.83 -17.14 3.40
N GLY A 225 7.89 -18.01 3.01
CA GLY A 225 6.91 -17.70 1.97
C GLY A 225 6.04 -16.49 2.32
N LEU A 226 5.56 -16.42 3.57
CA LEU A 226 4.76 -15.28 4.05
C LEU A 226 5.58 -13.99 4.06
N GLY A 227 6.84 -14.07 4.51
CA GLY A 227 7.78 -12.96 4.44
C GLY A 227 7.98 -12.46 3.02
N CYS A 228 8.19 -13.36 2.06
CA CYS A 228 8.33 -13.01 0.66
C CYS A 228 7.04 -12.36 0.10
N ALA A 229 5.86 -12.90 0.43
CA ALA A 229 4.59 -12.33 -0.03
C ALA A 229 4.39 -10.89 0.47
N VAL A 230 4.61 -10.64 1.77
CA VAL A 230 4.50 -9.30 2.36
C VAL A 230 5.57 -8.35 1.81
N SER A 231 6.77 -8.87 1.52
CA SER A 231 7.87 -8.09 0.96
C SER A 231 7.72 -7.79 -0.53
N SER A 232 6.72 -8.39 -1.21
CA SER A 232 6.37 -8.10 -2.60
C SER A 232 5.24 -7.07 -2.72
N LYS A 233 4.15 -7.25 -1.96
CA LYS A 233 3.00 -6.32 -1.90
C LYS A 233 2.34 -6.44 -0.52
N TRP A 234 1.84 -5.35 0.05
CA TRP A 234 1.16 -5.39 1.36
C TRP A 234 -0.13 -6.22 1.37
N VAL A 235 -0.71 -6.54 0.21
CA VAL A 235 -1.78 -7.55 0.08
C VAL A 235 -1.35 -8.91 0.68
N GLY A 236 -0.05 -9.23 0.72
CA GLY A 236 0.49 -10.39 1.41
C GLY A 236 0.18 -10.45 2.92
N LEU A 237 -0.10 -9.30 3.56
CA LEU A 237 -0.52 -9.23 4.97
C LEU A 237 -1.85 -9.96 5.19
N PHE A 238 -2.75 -9.98 4.20
CA PHE A 238 -4.01 -10.73 4.30
C PHE A 238 -3.77 -12.25 4.25
N THR A 239 -2.75 -12.71 3.53
CA THR A 239 -2.31 -14.12 3.56
C THR A 239 -1.67 -14.45 4.92
N LEU A 240 -0.85 -13.55 5.46
CA LEU A 240 -0.31 -13.67 6.82
C LEU A 240 -1.43 -13.76 7.86
N ALA A 241 -2.46 -12.91 7.76
CA ALA A 241 -3.64 -12.96 8.62
C ALA A 241 -4.43 -14.27 8.47
N THR A 242 -4.62 -14.76 7.24
CA THR A 242 -5.29 -16.05 6.97
C THR A 242 -4.60 -17.21 7.67
N VAL A 243 -3.27 -17.30 7.52
CA VAL A 243 -2.46 -18.33 8.19
C VAL A 243 -2.43 -18.10 9.70
N GLY A 244 -2.33 -16.86 10.16
CA GLY A 244 -2.31 -16.48 11.58
C GLY A 244 -3.59 -16.86 12.31
N LEU A 245 -4.77 -16.60 11.73
CA LEU A 245 -6.06 -17.00 12.29
C LEU A 245 -6.21 -18.52 12.32
N SER A 246 -5.79 -19.21 11.25
CA SER A 246 -5.78 -20.68 11.22
C SER A 246 -4.83 -21.28 12.26
N ALA A 247 -3.64 -20.70 12.44
CA ALA A 247 -2.68 -21.13 13.44
C ALA A 247 -3.17 -20.87 14.87
N SER A 248 -3.87 -19.75 15.09
CA SER A 248 -4.51 -19.40 16.36
C SER A 248 -5.64 -20.37 16.69
N LYS A 249 -6.50 -20.68 15.71
CA LYS A 249 -7.53 -21.74 15.86
C LYS A 249 -6.91 -23.09 16.20
N HIS A 250 -5.81 -23.46 15.54
CA HIS A 250 -5.12 -24.72 15.83
C HIS A 250 -4.50 -24.72 17.24
N LEU A 251 -3.94 -23.59 17.70
CA LEU A 251 -3.46 -23.46 19.08
C LEU A 251 -4.60 -23.57 20.09
N TRP A 252 -5.77 -23.02 19.78
CA TRP A 252 -6.99 -23.17 20.59
C TRP A 252 -7.44 -24.64 20.69
N GLU A 253 -7.42 -25.38 19.58
CA GLU A 253 -7.74 -26.81 19.55
C GLU A 253 -6.71 -27.64 20.38
N ILE A 254 -5.41 -27.31 20.30
CA ILE A 254 -4.35 -27.93 21.11
C ILE A 254 -4.53 -27.62 22.61
N LEU A 255 -4.96 -26.41 22.95
CA LEU A 255 -5.22 -26.02 24.34
C LEU A 255 -6.38 -26.83 24.96
N GLY A 256 -7.38 -27.19 24.15
CA GLY A 256 -8.49 -28.06 24.56
C GLY A 256 -8.11 -29.54 24.71
N ASP A 257 -6.93 -29.96 24.24
CA ASP A 257 -6.49 -31.36 24.36
C ASP A 257 -5.83 -31.62 25.72
N ILE A 258 -6.58 -32.28 26.60
CA ILE A 258 -6.15 -32.69 27.94
C ILE A 258 -4.94 -33.66 27.95
N GLN A 259 -4.54 -34.22 26.80
CA GLN A 259 -3.35 -35.07 26.69
C GLN A 259 -2.06 -34.25 26.56
N ILE A 260 -2.15 -32.97 26.22
CA ILE A 260 -0.99 -32.11 25.94
C ILE A 260 -0.56 -31.38 27.20
N THR A 261 0.71 -31.53 27.57
CA THR A 261 1.27 -30.85 28.75
C THR A 261 1.42 -29.34 28.51
N LYS A 262 1.34 -28.53 29.59
CA LYS A 262 1.57 -27.07 29.52
C LYS A 262 2.90 -26.71 28.85
N ARG A 263 3.96 -27.51 29.09
CA ARG A 263 5.26 -27.35 28.43
C ARG A 263 5.19 -27.58 26.92
N GLN A 264 4.53 -28.65 26.48
CA GLN A 264 4.36 -28.93 25.04
C GLN A 264 3.54 -27.84 24.34
N TYR A 265 2.51 -27.32 25.00
CA TYR A 265 1.76 -26.16 24.52
C TYR A 265 2.68 -24.93 24.37
N GLY A 266 3.50 -24.62 25.39
CA GLY A 266 4.47 -23.52 25.33
C GLY A 266 5.43 -23.65 24.14
N ILE A 267 5.95 -24.85 23.86
CA ILE A 267 6.82 -25.09 22.70
C ILE A 267 6.03 -24.88 21.39
N HIS A 268 4.78 -25.35 21.30
CA HIS A 268 3.93 -25.10 20.14
C HIS A 268 3.66 -23.63 19.86
N LEU A 269 3.46 -22.83 20.91
CA LEU A 269 3.26 -21.39 20.84
C LEU A 269 4.54 -20.69 20.39
N CYS A 270 5.67 -20.92 21.08
CA CYS A 270 6.95 -20.32 20.74
C CYS A 270 7.41 -20.67 19.32
N ALA A 271 7.23 -21.92 18.89
CA ALA A 271 7.59 -22.35 17.54
C ALA A 271 6.80 -21.61 16.46
N ARG A 272 5.48 -21.43 16.66
CA ARG A 272 4.63 -20.69 15.72
C ARG A 272 4.92 -19.20 15.74
N LEU A 273 5.15 -18.59 16.90
CA LEU A 273 5.54 -17.17 16.99
C LEU A 273 6.89 -16.92 16.30
N ALA A 274 7.88 -17.78 16.53
CA ALA A 274 9.18 -17.68 15.87
C ALA A 274 9.03 -17.80 14.34
N CYS A 275 8.36 -18.83 13.85
CA CYS A 275 8.31 -19.07 12.41
C CYS A 275 7.25 -18.26 11.65
N LEU A 276 6.14 -17.86 12.28
CA LEU A 276 5.05 -17.15 11.60
C LEU A 276 5.05 -15.64 11.90
N CYS A 277 5.90 -15.14 12.81
CA CYS A 277 6.07 -13.71 13.07
C CYS A 277 7.52 -13.26 12.85
N VAL A 278 8.50 -13.89 13.54
CA VAL A 278 9.90 -13.45 13.48
C VAL A 278 10.53 -13.69 12.11
N ILE A 279 10.30 -14.86 11.50
CA ILE A 279 10.86 -15.16 10.16
C ILE A 279 10.27 -14.24 9.06
N PRO A 280 8.95 -14.08 8.93
CA PRO A 280 8.40 -13.13 7.95
C PRO A 280 8.95 -11.71 8.13
N LEU A 281 9.04 -11.25 9.39
CA LEU A 281 9.63 -9.95 9.71
C LEU A 281 11.10 -9.87 9.30
N ALA A 282 11.89 -10.92 9.57
CA ALA A 282 13.30 -10.95 9.19
C ALA A 282 13.48 -10.91 7.66
N VAL A 283 12.66 -11.62 6.89
CA VAL A 283 12.68 -11.57 5.41
C VAL A 283 12.30 -10.17 4.93
N TYR A 284 11.30 -9.55 5.54
CA TYR A 284 10.87 -8.19 5.23
C TYR A 284 11.97 -7.15 5.48
N LEU A 285 12.57 -7.19 6.67
CA LEU A 285 13.70 -6.32 7.00
C LEU A 285 14.91 -6.58 6.08
N ALA A 286 15.19 -7.83 5.73
CA ALA A 286 16.27 -8.17 4.80
C ALA A 286 16.01 -7.63 3.39
N ALA A 287 14.77 -7.65 2.90
CA ALA A 287 14.41 -7.08 1.60
C ALA A 287 14.61 -5.56 1.58
N PHE A 288 14.19 -4.84 2.61
CA PHE A 288 14.45 -3.39 2.70
C PHE A 288 15.92 -3.06 2.95
N TYR A 289 16.64 -3.89 3.70
CA TYR A 289 18.08 -3.72 3.87
C TYR A 289 18.80 -3.86 2.53
N ALA A 290 18.45 -4.88 1.74
CA ALA A 290 18.96 -5.04 0.37
C ALA A 290 18.58 -3.86 -0.52
N HIS A 291 17.34 -3.37 -0.44
CA HIS A 291 16.89 -2.19 -1.20
C HIS A 291 17.75 -0.95 -0.92
N PHE A 292 17.96 -0.58 0.34
CA PHE A 292 18.84 0.55 0.69
C PHE A 292 20.32 0.30 0.38
N ALA A 293 20.78 -0.95 0.44
CA ALA A 293 22.17 -1.29 0.13
C ALA A 293 22.46 -1.26 -1.39
N LEU A 294 21.46 -1.54 -2.22
CA LEU A 294 21.59 -1.51 -3.69
C LEU A 294 21.45 -0.09 -4.26
N LEU A 295 20.58 0.72 -3.68
CA LEU A 295 20.29 2.08 -4.16
C LEU A 295 21.18 3.11 -3.45
N SER A 296 22.38 3.32 -3.97
CA SER A 296 23.40 4.18 -3.36
C SER A 296 23.58 5.53 -4.05
N LYS A 297 22.81 5.84 -5.11
CA LYS A 297 22.91 7.08 -5.88
C LYS A 297 21.59 7.87 -5.81
N PRO A 298 21.63 9.20 -5.99
CA PRO A 298 20.40 9.98 -6.10
C PRO A 298 19.57 9.54 -7.31
N GLY A 299 18.27 9.73 -7.22
CA GLY A 299 17.29 9.41 -8.25
C GLY A 299 15.96 10.08 -7.94
N PRO A 300 14.92 9.88 -8.76
CA PRO A 300 13.69 10.68 -8.72
C PRO A 300 12.88 10.55 -7.43
N GLY A 301 13.13 9.51 -6.62
CA GLY A 301 12.43 9.29 -5.36
C GLY A 301 13.13 9.87 -4.13
N ASP A 302 14.26 10.56 -4.27
CA ASP A 302 15.03 11.07 -3.13
C ASP A 302 14.26 12.14 -2.32
N SER A 303 13.39 12.92 -2.96
CA SER A 303 12.50 13.91 -2.35
C SER A 303 11.53 13.36 -1.30
N PHE A 304 11.29 12.04 -1.28
CA PHE A 304 10.47 11.36 -0.26
C PHE A 304 11.28 10.91 0.97
N MET A 305 12.59 11.15 0.97
CA MET A 305 13.48 10.81 2.08
C MET A 305 13.93 12.07 2.83
N GLU A 306 14.31 11.89 4.09
CA GLU A 306 14.94 12.96 4.88
C GLU A 306 16.24 13.44 4.21
N ILE A 307 16.51 14.74 4.32
CA ILE A 307 17.64 15.42 3.69
C ILE A 307 18.97 14.74 4.05
N GLU A 308 19.11 14.26 5.29
CA GLU A 308 20.30 13.55 5.76
C GLU A 308 20.54 12.26 4.96
N THR A 309 19.47 11.58 4.54
CA THR A 309 19.57 10.40 3.65
C THR A 309 19.85 10.80 2.22
N GLN A 310 19.26 11.90 1.74
CA GLN A 310 19.56 12.44 0.40
C GLN A 310 21.04 12.83 0.26
N ASN A 311 21.61 13.45 1.29
CA ASN A 311 23.03 13.79 1.35
C ASN A 311 23.91 12.52 1.27
N GLU A 312 23.52 11.47 1.98
CA GLU A 312 24.21 10.17 1.92
C GLU A 312 24.18 9.56 0.52
N LEU A 313 23.04 9.58 -0.17
CA LEU A 313 22.90 9.06 -1.54
C LEU A 313 23.77 9.82 -2.55
N ARG A 314 23.98 11.12 -2.35
CA ARG A 314 24.89 11.93 -3.18
C ARG A 314 26.37 11.71 -2.86
N GLY A 315 26.69 10.95 -1.82
CA GLY A 315 28.06 10.76 -1.34
C GLY A 315 28.63 12.01 -0.64
N LEU A 316 27.77 12.96 -0.24
CA LEU A 316 28.20 14.14 0.52
C LEU A 316 28.63 13.71 1.92
N ALA A 317 29.81 14.17 2.35
CA ALA A 317 30.27 13.96 3.72
C ALA A 317 29.34 14.71 4.69
N PRO A 318 29.08 14.17 5.90
CA PRO A 318 28.31 14.90 6.90
C PRO A 318 29.05 16.20 7.23
N VAL A 319 28.33 17.33 7.25
CA VAL A 319 28.91 18.64 7.55
C VAL A 319 28.62 18.98 9.00
N ASP A 320 29.68 19.10 9.79
CA ASP A 320 29.60 19.56 11.17
C ASP A 320 29.38 21.07 11.21
N THR A 321 28.52 21.54 12.12
CA THR A 321 28.19 22.96 12.22
C THR A 321 28.36 23.49 13.64
N PRO A 322 28.86 24.72 13.85
CA PRO A 322 28.85 25.34 15.17
C PRO A 322 27.41 25.55 15.67
N VAL A 323 27.19 25.36 16.97
CA VAL A 323 25.87 25.47 17.60
C VAL A 323 25.34 26.91 17.68
N PRO A 324 26.10 27.91 18.16
CA PRO A 324 25.54 29.23 18.43
C PRO A 324 25.39 30.07 17.16
N VAL A 325 24.24 30.73 17.01
CA VAL A 325 23.94 31.63 15.90
C VAL A 325 24.06 33.09 16.36
N ALA A 326 24.87 33.86 15.65
CA ALA A 326 25.13 35.27 15.93
C ALA A 326 24.62 36.16 14.80
N TYR A 327 24.40 37.44 15.08
CA TYR A 327 24.14 38.42 14.02
C TYR A 327 25.33 38.50 13.06
N GLY A 328 25.06 38.51 11.76
CA GLY A 328 26.07 38.38 10.70
C GLY A 328 26.36 36.94 10.28
N SER A 329 25.86 35.93 11.00
CA SER A 329 26.00 34.52 10.62
C SER A 329 25.34 34.25 9.27
N LEU A 330 26.02 33.48 8.44
CA LEU A 330 25.40 32.78 7.33
C LEU A 330 24.69 31.56 7.91
N ILE A 331 23.44 31.33 7.50
CA ILE A 331 22.59 30.24 7.96
C ILE A 331 21.87 29.60 6.79
N THR A 332 21.65 28.29 6.88
CA THR A 332 20.65 27.58 6.09
C THR A 332 19.52 27.16 6.99
N MET A 333 18.28 27.33 6.52
CA MET A 333 17.08 27.02 7.31
C MET A 333 16.30 25.91 6.63
N ARG A 334 15.88 24.91 7.40
CA ARG A 334 15.04 23.81 6.93
C ARG A 334 13.66 23.85 7.55
N HIS A 335 12.66 23.50 6.75
CA HIS A 335 11.29 23.33 7.24
C HIS A 335 11.12 21.94 7.87
N ARG A 336 10.47 21.84 9.04
CA ARG A 336 10.42 20.57 9.77
C ARG A 336 9.28 19.64 9.34
N ALA A 337 8.14 20.20 8.92
CA ALA A 337 6.94 19.41 8.64
C ALA A 337 6.90 18.82 7.23
N THR A 338 7.59 19.42 6.26
CA THR A 338 7.60 18.95 4.86
C THR A 338 8.98 18.45 4.47
N THR A 339 9.03 17.60 3.44
CA THR A 339 10.28 17.15 2.83
C THR A 339 10.83 18.14 1.78
N GLY A 340 10.26 19.35 1.70
CA GLY A 340 10.66 20.38 0.73
C GLY A 340 12.05 20.97 0.94
N GLY A 341 12.68 20.68 2.07
CA GLY A 341 14.08 21.00 2.31
C GLY A 341 14.31 22.38 2.90
N TYR A 342 15.10 23.19 2.21
CA TYR A 342 15.67 24.43 2.69
C TYR A 342 14.92 25.64 2.15
N LEU A 343 14.87 26.71 2.95
CA LEU A 343 14.46 28.02 2.48
C LEU A 343 15.42 28.49 1.38
N HIS A 344 14.87 28.78 0.21
CA HIS A 344 15.62 28.99 -1.01
C HIS A 344 15.12 30.25 -1.74
N SER A 345 16.01 30.91 -2.46
CA SER A 345 15.66 32.01 -3.36
C SER A 345 16.62 32.07 -4.53
N HIS A 346 16.16 32.48 -5.71
CA HIS A 346 16.97 32.56 -6.92
C HIS A 346 16.53 33.73 -7.79
N ALA A 347 17.30 34.11 -8.80
CA ALA A 347 17.06 35.32 -9.61
C ALA A 347 15.88 35.17 -10.62
N ALA A 348 14.78 34.54 -10.21
CA ALA A 348 13.51 34.52 -10.93
C ALA A 348 12.44 35.23 -10.08
N ASN A 349 11.48 35.86 -10.76
CA ASN A 349 10.39 36.58 -10.13
C ASN A 349 9.08 35.80 -10.24
N TYR A 350 8.14 36.04 -9.32
CA TYR A 350 6.79 35.51 -9.45
C TYR A 350 6.16 36.00 -10.76
N ALA A 351 5.53 35.08 -11.50
CA ALA A 351 4.79 35.42 -12.73
C ALA A 351 3.48 36.15 -12.41
N GLU A 352 2.94 35.89 -11.23
CA GLU A 352 1.69 36.42 -10.69
C GLU A 352 1.98 37.14 -9.36
N GLY A 353 0.95 37.66 -8.67
CA GLY A 353 1.12 38.32 -7.38
C GLY A 353 1.94 39.61 -7.47
N SER A 354 3.00 39.72 -6.65
CA SER A 354 3.76 40.97 -6.53
C SER A 354 4.78 41.20 -7.66
N GLY A 355 5.10 40.17 -8.45
CA GLY A 355 6.19 40.21 -9.43
C GLY A 355 7.59 40.34 -8.83
N GLN A 356 7.74 40.14 -7.51
CA GLN A 356 9.03 40.18 -6.80
C GLN A 356 9.78 38.85 -6.90
N GLN A 357 10.99 38.79 -6.36
CA GLN A 357 11.84 37.60 -6.40
C GLN A 357 11.17 36.43 -5.65
N GLN A 358 11.22 35.23 -6.23
CA GLN A 358 10.63 34.04 -5.64
C GLN A 358 11.39 33.59 -4.38
N VAL A 359 10.64 33.14 -3.39
CA VAL A 359 11.14 32.41 -2.21
C VAL A 359 10.39 31.09 -2.11
N THR A 360 11.14 30.00 -1.98
CA THR A 360 10.63 28.64 -2.13
C THR A 360 11.28 27.68 -1.13
N LEU A 361 10.80 26.44 -1.10
CA LEU A 361 11.50 25.32 -0.49
C LEU A 361 12.22 24.49 -1.55
N TYR A 362 13.53 24.35 -1.41
CA TYR A 362 14.37 23.53 -2.27
C TYR A 362 14.95 22.32 -1.52
N PRO A 363 14.73 21.08 -2.00
CA PRO A 363 15.09 19.86 -1.25
C PRO A 363 16.60 19.62 -1.13
N TYR A 364 17.43 20.32 -1.91
CA TYR A 364 18.85 20.01 -2.05
C TYR A 364 19.73 21.12 -1.49
N LYS A 365 20.97 20.76 -1.06
CA LYS A 365 21.97 21.75 -0.66
C LYS A 365 22.44 22.54 -1.88
N ASP A 366 22.31 23.86 -1.81
CA ASP A 366 22.65 24.80 -2.87
C ASP A 366 23.25 26.09 -2.28
N GLU A 367 24.03 26.83 -3.05
CA GLU A 367 24.55 28.15 -2.64
C GLU A 367 23.43 29.18 -2.41
N ASN A 368 22.29 29.01 -3.11
CA ASN A 368 21.07 29.80 -2.97
C ASN A 368 20.22 29.45 -1.74
N ASN A 369 20.71 28.57 -0.86
CA ASN A 369 20.05 28.27 0.42
C ASN A 369 20.63 29.11 1.57
N TRP A 370 21.67 29.89 1.31
CA TRP A 370 22.37 30.68 2.33
C TRP A 370 21.69 32.03 2.56
N TRP A 371 21.34 32.28 3.80
CA TRP A 371 20.77 33.52 4.29
C TRP A 371 21.70 34.13 5.34
N ARG A 372 21.83 35.45 5.36
CA ARG A 372 22.55 36.18 6.40
C ARG A 372 21.55 36.76 7.38
N ILE A 373 21.72 36.45 8.66
CA ILE A 373 20.87 36.99 9.72
C ILE A 373 21.36 38.37 10.18
N LEU A 374 20.50 39.37 10.02
CA LEU A 374 20.77 40.77 10.36
C LEU A 374 19.82 41.25 11.46
N LYS A 375 20.22 42.28 12.19
CA LYS A 375 19.39 42.93 13.21
C LYS A 375 18.44 43.94 12.55
N ALA A 376 17.20 44.04 13.04
CA ALA A 376 16.17 44.86 12.40
C ALA A 376 16.34 46.39 12.60
N GLN A 377 17.10 46.83 13.63
CA GLN A 377 17.00 48.19 14.18
C GLN A 377 18.20 49.11 13.87
N GLU A 378 19.14 48.69 13.02
CA GLU A 378 20.40 49.39 12.71
C GLU A 378 20.57 49.59 11.18
N ASP A 379 21.20 50.69 10.75
CA ASP A 379 21.33 51.12 9.34
C ASP A 379 22.34 50.25 8.54
N ASP A 380 21.86 49.56 7.49
CA ASP A 380 22.56 48.51 6.71
C ASP A 380 23.99 48.79 6.24
N VAL A 381 24.38 50.06 6.09
CA VAL A 381 25.66 50.45 5.46
C VAL A 381 26.83 50.44 6.45
N VAL A 382 26.57 50.73 7.73
CA VAL A 382 27.62 50.74 8.77
C VAL A 382 27.84 49.33 9.32
N ASP A 383 26.78 48.50 9.37
CA ASP A 383 26.78 47.24 10.11
C ASP A 383 27.34 46.02 9.37
N LYS A 384 27.36 45.98 8.03
CA LYS A 384 28.02 44.86 7.32
C LYS A 384 29.52 44.79 7.63
N LEU A 385 30.17 45.94 7.85
CA LEU A 385 31.59 46.01 8.20
C LEU A 385 31.83 45.67 9.68
N ASP A 386 30.92 46.10 10.57
CA ASP A 386 31.03 45.93 12.02
C ASP A 386 30.65 44.50 12.48
N LEU A 387 29.63 43.88 11.87
CA LEU A 387 29.21 42.50 12.13
C LEU A 387 30.19 41.45 11.58
N LEU A 388 30.96 41.80 10.54
CA LEU A 388 32.03 40.96 10.00
C LEU A 388 33.39 41.20 10.68
N GLY A 389 33.46 42.08 11.68
CA GLY A 389 34.62 42.27 12.54
C GLY A 389 35.78 42.98 11.85
N SER A 390 35.49 44.02 11.06
CA SER A 390 36.53 44.93 10.53
C SER A 390 37.34 45.60 11.66
N ASP A 391 36.72 45.79 12.83
CA ASP A 391 37.34 46.41 13.98
C ASP A 391 37.40 45.42 15.16
N ASN A 392 38.55 45.25 15.82
CA ASN A 392 38.78 44.38 16.99
C ASN A 392 37.94 44.76 18.25
N ALA A 393 36.94 45.62 18.11
CA ALA A 393 36.12 46.20 19.18
C ALA A 393 34.67 45.70 19.19
N THR A 394 34.17 45.03 18.14
CA THR A 394 32.79 44.53 18.10
C THR A 394 32.62 43.22 18.88
N SER A 395 31.72 43.22 19.87
CA SER A 395 31.35 42.02 20.62
C SER A 395 30.37 41.16 19.83
N LEU A 396 30.61 39.85 19.76
CA LEU A 396 29.71 38.90 19.11
C LEU A 396 28.33 38.90 19.80
N GLU A 397 27.29 39.34 19.09
CA GLU A 397 25.91 39.35 19.59
C GLU A 397 25.14 38.12 19.09
N TYR A 398 24.63 37.31 20.04
CA TYR A 398 23.84 36.12 19.75
C TYR A 398 22.35 36.42 19.60
N VAL A 399 21.69 35.75 18.66
CA VAL A 399 20.24 35.88 18.42
C VAL A 399 19.46 35.19 19.54
N ARG A 400 18.48 35.89 20.12
CA ARG A 400 17.67 35.44 21.26
C ARG A 400 16.21 35.28 20.88
N HIS A 401 15.49 34.54 21.72
CA HIS A 401 14.03 34.48 21.66
C HIS A 401 13.46 35.90 21.85
N GLY A 402 12.59 36.31 20.94
CA GLY A 402 11.94 37.61 20.95
C GLY A 402 12.67 38.71 20.18
N ASP A 403 13.83 38.39 19.58
CA ASP A 403 14.57 39.38 18.80
C ASP A 403 13.93 39.61 17.42
N LEU A 404 14.07 40.84 16.92
CA LEU A 404 13.67 41.24 15.58
C LEU A 404 14.84 41.12 14.60
N VAL A 405 14.63 40.35 13.55
CA VAL A 405 15.68 40.03 12.57
C VAL A 405 15.23 40.33 11.14
N ARG A 406 16.22 40.51 10.26
CA ARG A 406 16.08 40.52 8.80
C ARG A 406 16.91 39.38 8.24
N LEU A 407 16.41 38.71 7.21
CA LEU A 407 17.14 37.64 6.53
C LEU A 407 17.51 38.12 5.13
N GLU A 408 18.80 38.36 4.88
CA GLU A 408 19.31 38.75 3.57
C GLU A 408 19.74 37.51 2.79
N HIS A 409 19.23 37.34 1.57
CA HIS A 409 19.66 36.24 0.72
C HIS A 409 21.08 36.50 0.19
N VAL A 410 22.00 35.56 0.39
CA VAL A 410 23.44 35.81 0.13
C VAL A 410 23.72 35.94 -1.36
N ALA A 411 23.16 35.06 -2.19
CA ALA A 411 23.46 35.02 -3.61
C ALA A 411 22.82 36.18 -4.40
N THR A 412 21.66 36.68 -3.96
CA THR A 412 20.97 37.83 -4.60
C THR A 412 20.93 39.07 -3.70
N ALA A 413 21.91 39.22 -2.81
CA ALA A 413 22.04 40.39 -1.96
C ALA A 413 21.96 41.68 -2.80
N PRO A 414 21.24 42.73 -2.35
CA PRO A 414 20.74 42.96 -0.98
C PRO A 414 19.26 42.58 -0.77
N ARG A 415 18.74 41.58 -1.48
CA ARG A 415 17.35 41.11 -1.33
C ARG A 415 17.14 40.45 0.04
N LYS A 416 16.05 40.81 0.72
CA LYS A 416 15.65 40.33 2.05
C LYS A 416 14.36 39.54 1.97
N LEU A 417 14.19 38.62 2.92
CA LEU A 417 12.94 37.91 3.11
C LEU A 417 11.84 38.90 3.51
N HIS A 418 10.82 38.99 2.67
CA HIS A 418 9.78 40.01 2.71
C HIS A 418 8.40 39.35 2.66
N SER A 419 7.40 39.96 3.30
CA SER A 419 6.00 39.56 3.11
C SER A 419 5.09 40.78 3.07
N HIS A 420 4.02 40.71 2.29
CA HIS A 420 3.14 41.84 1.99
C HIS A 420 1.69 41.39 1.82
N ASN A 421 0.77 42.35 1.73
CA ASN A 421 -0.67 42.07 1.61
C ASN A 421 -1.06 41.67 0.17
N VAL A 422 -0.43 40.61 -0.33
CA VAL A 422 -0.71 39.93 -1.59
C VAL A 422 -0.94 38.46 -1.25
N PRO A 423 -2.01 37.82 -1.75
CA PRO A 423 -2.25 36.40 -1.52
C PRO A 423 -1.12 35.51 -2.04
N ALA A 424 -0.91 34.37 -1.41
CA ALA A 424 0.06 33.38 -1.87
C ALA A 424 -0.33 32.81 -3.26
N PRO A 425 0.64 32.50 -4.14
CA PRO A 425 0.39 32.21 -5.55
C PRO A 425 -0.36 30.89 -5.81
N VAL A 426 -0.25 29.90 -4.93
CA VAL A 426 -0.94 28.60 -5.07
C VAL A 426 -2.01 28.45 -4.01
N THR A 427 -1.66 28.71 -2.75
CA THR A 427 -2.62 28.70 -1.64
C THR A 427 -3.36 30.05 -1.59
N ASP A 428 -4.17 30.33 -2.61
CA ASP A 428 -4.89 31.59 -2.80
C ASP A 428 -6.07 31.71 -1.80
N THR A 429 -5.74 32.11 -0.57
CA THR A 429 -6.68 32.33 0.51
C THR A 429 -6.35 33.63 1.24
N ASP A 430 -7.36 34.34 1.74
CA ASP A 430 -7.21 35.68 2.33
C ASP A 430 -6.28 35.75 3.56
N TYR A 431 -5.99 34.61 4.19
CA TYR A 431 -5.14 34.47 5.38
C TYR A 431 -3.75 33.89 5.08
N HIS A 432 -3.42 33.69 3.79
CA HIS A 432 -2.11 33.30 3.29
C HIS A 432 -1.49 34.41 2.45
N PHE A 433 -0.39 34.96 2.93
CA PHE A 433 0.33 36.02 2.23
C PHE A 433 1.54 35.48 1.48
N GLU A 434 1.82 36.08 0.32
CA GLU A 434 3.03 35.83 -0.46
C GLU A 434 4.27 36.22 0.35
N VAL A 435 5.29 35.37 0.27
CA VAL A 435 6.62 35.63 0.81
C VAL A 435 7.59 35.73 -0.36
N SER A 436 8.37 36.82 -0.40
CA SER A 436 9.20 37.18 -1.54
C SER A 436 10.59 37.66 -1.10
N GLY A 437 11.48 37.83 -2.09
CA GLY A 437 12.76 38.50 -1.93
C GLY A 437 12.67 39.96 -2.42
N TYR A 438 12.81 40.93 -1.51
CA TYR A 438 12.72 42.36 -1.85
C TYR A 438 13.93 43.17 -1.37
N GLY A 439 14.34 44.18 -2.14
CA GLY A 439 15.50 45.02 -1.82
C GLY A 439 16.34 45.42 -3.03
N PHE A 440 17.06 46.53 -2.96
CA PHE A 440 17.95 47.02 -4.01
C PHE A 440 19.12 47.79 -3.40
N GLU A 441 20.22 47.98 -4.15
CA GLU A 441 21.51 48.48 -3.60
C GLU A 441 21.42 49.80 -2.81
N ASN A 442 20.44 50.65 -3.09
CA ASN A 442 20.23 51.93 -2.41
C ASN A 442 18.99 51.94 -1.49
N TYR A 443 18.50 50.77 -1.09
CA TYR A 443 17.33 50.62 -0.24
C TYR A 443 17.63 49.73 0.95
N THR A 444 17.50 50.34 2.12
CA THR A 444 17.80 49.73 3.43
C THR A 444 16.73 48.74 3.88
N GLY A 445 15.69 48.50 3.09
CA GLY A 445 14.53 47.71 3.51
C GLY A 445 13.43 48.56 4.14
N ASP A 446 12.28 47.96 4.36
CA ASP A 446 11.18 48.53 5.15
C ASP A 446 10.80 47.61 6.33
N SER A 447 9.75 47.98 7.05
CA SER A 447 9.26 47.19 8.17
C SER A 447 8.66 45.84 7.77
N ASN A 448 8.41 45.58 6.48
CA ASN A 448 7.90 44.30 5.98
C ASN A 448 9.04 43.28 5.78
N ASP A 449 10.29 43.67 6.03
CA ASP A 449 11.43 42.75 6.11
C ASP A 449 11.64 42.22 7.54
N PHE A 450 10.86 42.69 8.52
CA PHE A 450 11.08 42.40 9.93
C PHE A 450 10.34 41.14 10.39
N TRP A 451 11.13 40.19 10.90
CA TRP A 451 10.64 38.92 11.42
C TRP A 451 11.01 38.78 12.91
N HIS A 452 10.01 38.46 13.73
CA HIS A 452 10.16 38.19 15.14
C HIS A 452 10.50 36.71 15.37
N VAL A 453 11.62 36.44 16.04
CA VAL A 453 12.13 35.07 16.25
C VAL A 453 11.50 34.46 17.50
N GLN A 454 10.60 33.49 17.29
CA GLN A 454 9.97 32.74 18.38
C GLN A 454 10.59 31.35 18.52
N ILE A 455 11.50 31.19 19.48
CA ILE A 455 12.13 29.90 19.81
C ILE A 455 11.21 29.06 20.71
N ASP A 456 11.00 27.78 20.37
CA ASP A 456 10.12 26.87 21.11
C ASP A 456 10.68 26.46 22.48
N THR A 457 11.98 26.14 22.52
CA THR A 457 12.70 25.78 23.75
C THR A 457 14.09 26.39 23.76
N GLY A 458 14.45 27.05 24.86
CA GLY A 458 15.74 27.72 25.01
C GLY A 458 15.67 29.24 24.89
N LYS A 459 16.81 29.90 25.15
CA LYS A 459 16.94 31.37 25.15
C LYS A 459 17.62 31.91 23.90
N TYR A 460 18.54 31.15 23.33
CA TYR A 460 19.36 31.53 22.18
C TYR A 460 19.01 30.64 21.00
N LEU A 461 19.15 31.19 19.79
CA LEU A 461 18.97 30.43 18.57
C LEU A 461 20.20 29.54 18.34
N GLU A 462 19.97 28.23 18.30
CA GLU A 462 21.02 27.21 18.17
C GLU A 462 20.80 26.33 16.93
N ALA A 463 21.83 26.19 16.09
CA ALA A 463 21.82 25.31 14.93
C ALA A 463 21.59 23.86 15.36
N ARG A 464 20.71 23.15 14.62
CA ARG A 464 20.28 21.76 14.82
C ARG A 464 19.67 21.39 16.18
N ARG A 465 19.61 22.33 17.14
CA ARG A 465 19.03 22.12 18.48
C ARG A 465 17.73 22.86 18.70
N SER A 466 17.65 24.10 18.23
CA SER A 466 16.48 24.95 18.41
C SER A 466 15.49 24.77 17.28
N LEU A 467 14.22 24.54 17.65
CA LEU A 467 13.08 24.74 16.76
C LEU A 467 12.53 26.15 17.00
N PHE A 468 12.24 26.88 15.94
CA PHE A 468 11.75 28.26 16.02
C PHE A 468 10.71 28.56 14.94
N ARG A 469 9.99 29.66 15.11
CA ARG A 469 9.07 30.23 14.12
C ARG A 469 9.48 31.66 13.83
N LEU A 470 9.17 32.13 12.64
CA LEU A 470 9.33 33.52 12.25
C LEU A 470 7.96 34.13 12.09
N GLU A 471 7.68 35.18 12.86
CA GLU A 471 6.44 35.93 12.84
C GLU A 471 6.67 37.28 12.16
N HIS A 472 5.91 37.56 11.12
CA HIS A 472 5.95 38.81 10.39
C HIS A 472 5.16 39.89 11.13
N ILE A 473 5.82 40.99 11.51
CA ILE A 473 5.24 41.98 12.45
C ILE A 473 4.01 42.69 11.87
N ASN A 474 4.05 43.09 10.60
CA ASN A 474 3.02 43.97 10.05
C ASN A 474 1.74 43.24 9.67
N GLN A 475 1.84 41.94 9.37
CA GLN A 475 0.69 41.12 8.95
C GLN A 475 0.23 40.11 10.01
N ASP A 476 0.93 40.03 11.14
CA ASP A 476 0.65 39.10 12.23
C ASP A 476 0.53 37.64 11.72
N CYS A 477 1.48 37.24 10.89
CA CYS A 477 1.50 35.94 10.23
C CYS A 477 2.82 35.22 10.46
N HIS A 478 2.83 33.89 10.33
CA HIS A 478 4.00 33.05 10.54
C HIS A 478 4.52 32.50 9.22
N LEU A 479 5.84 32.49 9.05
CA LEU A 479 6.49 31.84 7.91
C LEU A 479 6.12 30.35 7.87
N TYR A 480 5.57 29.92 6.76
CA TYR A 480 4.84 28.66 6.61
C TYR A 480 5.16 28.00 5.27
N SER A 481 5.07 26.67 5.26
CA SER A 481 5.18 25.90 4.01
C SER A 481 4.33 24.62 4.06
N THR A 482 3.92 24.15 2.90
CA THR A 482 3.09 22.96 2.68
C THR A 482 3.72 22.03 1.65
N VAL A 483 3.00 20.95 1.34
CA VAL A 483 3.36 20.06 0.24
C VAL A 483 3.01 20.64 -1.14
N GLU A 484 2.30 21.77 -1.18
CA GLU A 484 1.92 22.45 -2.43
C GLU A 484 3.16 22.97 -3.15
N ARG A 485 3.17 22.81 -4.47
CA ARG A 485 4.29 23.19 -5.34
C ARG A 485 3.87 24.34 -6.23
N LEU A 486 4.83 25.22 -6.52
CA LEU A 486 4.66 26.26 -7.51
C LEU A 486 4.55 25.63 -8.92
N PRO A 487 3.82 26.27 -9.85
CA PRO A 487 3.75 25.85 -11.26
C PRO A 487 5.11 25.87 -11.97
N ASP A 488 5.13 25.59 -13.27
CA ASP A 488 6.35 25.54 -14.10
C ASP A 488 7.23 26.79 -13.98
N TRP A 489 6.62 27.98 -13.83
CA TRP A 489 7.35 29.23 -13.65
C TRP A 489 8.13 29.31 -12.32
N GLY A 490 7.78 28.48 -11.33
CA GLY A 490 8.46 28.31 -10.05
C GLY A 490 9.24 26.99 -9.96
N PHE A 491 9.56 26.38 -11.10
CA PHE A 491 10.39 25.20 -11.24
C PHE A 491 9.91 23.97 -10.42
N GLY A 492 8.61 23.88 -10.11
CA GLY A 492 8.05 22.79 -9.32
C GLY A 492 8.53 22.76 -7.86
N GLN A 493 9.09 23.85 -7.35
CA GLN A 493 9.56 23.96 -5.97
C GLN A 493 8.39 24.14 -4.99
N GLN A 494 8.58 23.83 -3.70
CA GLN A 494 7.51 23.96 -2.72
C GLN A 494 7.23 25.43 -2.37
N GLU A 495 5.95 25.75 -2.17
CA GLU A 495 5.50 27.09 -1.82
C GLU A 495 5.95 27.49 -0.39
N VAL A 496 6.38 28.74 -0.26
CA VAL A 496 6.58 29.43 1.03
C VAL A 496 5.58 30.57 1.09
N SER A 497 4.82 30.63 2.19
CA SER A 497 3.86 31.69 2.45
C SER A 497 3.91 32.14 3.91
N CYS A 498 3.17 33.19 4.24
CA CYS A 498 3.00 33.67 5.60
C CYS A 498 1.54 33.54 6.02
N ILE A 499 1.26 32.72 7.05
CA ILE A 499 -0.10 32.37 7.46
C ILE A 499 -0.47 32.97 8.82
N GLN A 500 -1.65 33.55 8.97
CA GLN A 500 -2.08 34.15 10.25
C GLN A 500 -2.37 33.07 11.32
N GLU A 501 -3.11 32.02 10.98
CA GLU A 501 -3.51 30.96 11.92
C GLU A 501 -3.08 29.56 11.44
N GLY A 502 -1.77 29.32 11.42
CA GLY A 502 -1.20 28.05 10.97
C GLY A 502 -1.03 26.98 12.04
N LEU A 503 -1.15 25.71 11.61
CA LEU A 503 -0.74 24.56 12.40
C LEU A 503 0.72 24.74 12.85
N LYS A 504 0.95 24.74 14.17
CA LYS A 504 2.29 24.95 14.76
C LYS A 504 3.36 24.09 14.09
N ALA A 505 3.07 22.81 13.81
CA ALA A 505 4.01 21.91 13.16
C ALA A 505 4.57 22.43 11.82
N LYS A 506 3.71 23.05 10.99
CA LYS A 506 4.04 23.57 9.64
C LYS A 506 4.57 25.02 9.63
N THR A 507 4.76 25.61 10.80
CA THR A 507 5.44 26.92 10.96
C THR A 507 6.80 26.74 11.65
N MET A 508 7.18 25.51 12.02
CA MET A 508 8.44 25.24 12.68
C MET A 508 9.59 25.11 11.68
N TRP A 509 10.63 25.91 11.92
CA TRP A 509 11.90 25.91 11.21
C TRP A 509 13.03 25.48 12.13
N MET A 510 14.12 25.03 11.52
CA MET A 510 15.36 24.70 12.19
C MET A 510 16.53 25.21 11.35
N ILE A 511 17.56 25.77 11.98
CA ILE A 511 18.82 26.07 11.29
C ILE A 511 19.58 24.76 11.13
N ASP A 512 19.97 24.42 9.90
CA ASP A 512 20.75 23.22 9.64
C ASP A 512 22.25 23.48 9.65
N GLU A 513 22.71 24.49 8.93
CA GLU A 513 24.11 24.89 8.90
C GLU A 513 24.25 26.37 9.24
N THR A 514 25.32 26.72 9.94
CA THR A 514 25.72 28.12 10.15
C THR A 514 27.23 28.29 10.05
N GLU A 515 27.64 29.42 9.47
CA GLU A 515 29.02 29.85 9.37
C GLU A 515 29.15 31.30 9.84
N HIS A 516 30.17 31.59 10.65
CA HIS A 516 30.47 32.95 11.08
C HIS A 516 31.97 33.11 11.31
N PRO A 517 32.63 34.11 10.68
CA PRO A 517 34.09 34.25 10.72
C PRO A 517 34.64 34.57 12.12
N LEU A 518 33.87 35.30 12.93
CA LEU A 518 34.26 35.70 14.31
C LEU A 518 33.95 34.66 15.39
N LEU A 519 33.39 33.49 15.06
CA LEU A 519 33.14 32.47 16.08
C LEU A 519 34.48 31.89 16.58
N PRO A 520 34.67 31.76 17.91
CA PRO A 520 35.92 31.20 18.44
C PRO A 520 36.05 29.71 18.11
N LEU A 521 37.28 29.23 17.91
CA LEU A 521 37.58 27.84 17.52
C LEU A 521 37.16 26.76 18.55
N GLY A 522 36.79 27.15 19.78
CA GLY A 522 36.39 26.24 20.87
C GLY A 522 34.88 26.11 21.09
N VAL A 523 34.06 26.58 20.14
CA VAL A 523 32.59 26.57 20.22
C VAL A 523 32.06 25.13 20.13
N ALA A 524 30.92 24.86 20.79
CA ALA A 524 30.24 23.58 20.66
C ALA A 524 29.84 23.33 19.20
N ILE A 525 30.17 22.14 18.69
CA ILE A 525 29.86 21.71 17.32
C ILE A 525 28.78 20.63 17.40
N GLU A 526 27.79 20.71 16.51
CA GLU A 526 26.77 19.68 16.35
C GLU A 526 27.01 18.90 15.06
N HIS A 527 27.10 17.58 15.20
CA HIS A 527 27.37 16.67 14.10
C HIS A 527 26.11 16.39 13.28
N GLU A 528 26.24 16.30 11.96
CA GLU A 528 25.12 15.90 11.10
C GLU A 528 24.79 14.42 11.38
N ARG A 529 23.56 14.17 11.87
CA ARG A 529 23.14 12.82 12.22
C ARG A 529 22.74 12.05 10.96
N ARG A 530 23.46 10.97 10.65
CA ARG A 530 22.99 10.00 9.64
C ARG A 530 21.95 9.04 10.22
N PRO A 531 20.76 8.91 9.62
CA PRO A 531 19.76 7.99 10.11
C PRO A 531 20.22 6.54 9.92
N GLY A 532 20.11 5.73 10.97
CA GLY A 532 20.35 4.29 10.87
C GLY A 532 19.27 3.59 10.03
N PHE A 533 19.50 2.32 9.68
CA PHE A 533 18.57 1.53 8.85
C PHE A 533 17.11 1.59 9.36
N LEU A 534 16.87 1.40 10.66
CA LEU A 534 15.52 1.42 11.22
C LEU A 534 14.84 2.79 11.13
N ALA A 535 15.61 3.87 11.21
CA ALA A 535 15.08 5.23 11.05
C ALA A 535 14.69 5.49 9.60
N LYS A 536 15.57 5.14 8.65
CA LYS A 536 15.27 5.19 7.20
C LYS A 536 14.06 4.35 6.85
N LEU A 537 13.98 3.14 7.39
CA LEU A 537 12.86 2.22 7.19
C LEU A 537 11.56 2.84 7.71
N ALA A 538 11.54 3.34 8.96
CA ALA A 538 10.35 3.95 9.55
C ALA A 538 9.91 5.20 8.79
N HIS A 539 10.84 6.04 8.33
CA HIS A 539 10.54 7.20 7.51
C HIS A 539 9.90 6.79 6.17
N LEU A 540 10.55 5.88 5.44
CA LEU A 540 10.04 5.37 4.16
C LEU A 540 8.65 4.73 4.33
N HIS A 541 8.40 3.97 5.40
CA HIS A 541 7.09 3.36 5.64
C HIS A 541 6.00 4.40 5.94
N ARG A 542 6.34 5.48 6.63
CA ARG A 542 5.41 6.60 6.82
C ARG A 542 5.09 7.28 5.51
N ALA A 543 6.09 7.49 4.64
CA ALA A 543 5.88 8.04 3.31
C ALA A 543 5.02 7.11 2.43
N MET A 544 5.30 5.80 2.44
CA MET A 544 4.47 4.80 1.75
C MET A 544 3.02 4.83 2.24
N TRP A 545 2.82 4.87 3.57
CA TRP A 545 1.49 4.92 4.16
C TRP A 545 0.78 6.25 3.88
N SER A 546 1.48 7.38 3.91
CA SER A 546 0.87 8.69 3.68
C SER A 546 0.34 8.80 2.27
N VAL A 547 1.08 8.33 1.26
CA VAL A 547 0.63 8.30 -0.14
C VAL A 547 -0.61 7.42 -0.27
N ILE A 548 -0.55 6.17 0.21
CA ILE A 548 -1.71 5.25 0.18
C ILE A 548 -2.93 5.85 0.90
N SER A 549 -2.73 6.52 2.04
CA SER A 549 -3.82 7.10 2.82
C SER A 549 -4.42 8.37 2.21
N ALA A 550 -3.60 9.19 1.55
CA ALA A 550 -4.06 10.40 0.86
C ALA A 550 -4.95 10.01 -0.32
N ASP A 551 -4.49 9.05 -1.12
CA ASP A 551 -5.21 8.53 -2.29
C ASP A 551 -6.53 7.84 -1.90
N LEU A 552 -6.61 7.21 -0.71
CA LEU A 552 -7.85 6.64 -0.18
C LEU A 552 -8.90 7.71 0.19
N LEU A 553 -8.49 8.96 0.46
CA LEU A 553 -9.35 10.03 0.95
C LEU A 553 -9.78 11.00 -0.15
N THR A 554 -8.93 11.26 -1.15
CA THR A 554 -9.19 12.26 -2.21
C THR A 554 -10.21 11.84 -3.26
N ASP A 555 -10.37 10.54 -3.52
CA ASP A 555 -11.13 10.07 -4.69
C ASP A 555 -12.53 9.51 -4.35
N ALA A 556 -13.05 9.82 -3.16
CA ALA A 556 -14.46 9.52 -2.84
C ALA A 556 -15.47 10.32 -3.71
N GLN A 557 -15.01 11.31 -4.50
CA GLN A 557 -15.86 12.21 -5.29
C GLN A 557 -15.82 12.00 -6.82
N GLN A 558 -14.91 11.20 -7.39
CA GLN A 558 -14.91 10.90 -8.83
C GLN A 558 -15.26 9.42 -9.08
N GLN A 559 -16.56 9.11 -9.15
CA GLN A 559 -17.02 7.82 -9.68
C GLN A 559 -16.85 7.79 -11.20
N GLN A 560 -15.64 7.46 -11.68
CA GLN A 560 -15.44 7.17 -13.10
C GLN A 560 -16.10 5.83 -13.46
N GLN A 561 -16.81 5.78 -14.58
CA GLN A 561 -17.57 4.62 -15.05
C GLN A 561 -16.70 3.36 -15.07
N GLN A 562 -17.04 2.38 -14.22
CA GLN A 562 -16.43 1.06 -14.23
C GLN A 562 -16.80 0.34 -15.54
N HIS A 563 -15.93 0.44 -16.53
CA HIS A 563 -15.93 -0.49 -17.65
C HIS A 563 -15.63 -1.88 -17.05
N GLY A 564 -16.41 -2.90 -17.43
CA GLY A 564 -16.29 -4.25 -16.86
C GLY A 564 -14.95 -4.96 -17.11
N VAL A 565 -14.01 -4.29 -17.77
CA VAL A 565 -12.71 -4.81 -18.21
C VAL A 565 -11.60 -3.78 -17.99
N SER A 566 -10.37 -4.25 -17.85
CA SER A 566 -9.18 -3.39 -17.80
C SER A 566 -8.35 -3.59 -19.08
N TYR A 567 -8.18 -2.51 -19.86
CA TYR A 567 -7.36 -2.51 -21.05
C TYR A 567 -5.89 -2.39 -20.68
N TYR A 568 -5.07 -3.32 -21.16
CA TYR A 568 -3.64 -3.36 -20.86
C TYR A 568 -2.80 -2.87 -22.04
N TRP A 569 -3.30 -3.02 -23.27
CA TRP A 569 -2.65 -2.57 -24.49
C TRP A 569 -3.62 -2.56 -25.67
N GLN A 570 -3.44 -1.64 -26.61
CA GLN A 570 -4.18 -1.56 -27.87
C GLN A 570 -3.25 -1.15 -29.02
N ALA A 571 -3.31 -1.88 -30.14
CA ALA A 571 -2.70 -1.50 -31.41
C ALA A 571 -3.79 -1.12 -32.42
N SER A 572 -3.80 0.15 -32.81
CA SER A 572 -4.74 0.72 -33.78
C SER A 572 -4.06 1.28 -35.05
N SER A 573 -2.71 1.38 -35.08
CA SER A 573 -1.98 2.01 -36.19
C SER A 573 -0.85 1.12 -36.75
N GLY A 574 -0.81 0.95 -38.07
CA GLY A 574 0.30 0.35 -38.83
C GLY A 574 0.50 -1.17 -38.73
N THR A 575 -0.17 -1.85 -37.79
CA THR A 575 -0.10 -3.30 -37.56
C THR A 575 -1.51 -3.92 -37.52
N ALA A 576 -1.62 -5.25 -37.61
CA ALA A 576 -2.92 -5.92 -37.49
C ALA A 576 -3.57 -5.57 -36.14
N PRO A 577 -4.86 -5.15 -36.11
CA PRO A 577 -5.50 -4.68 -34.89
C PRO A 577 -5.48 -5.76 -33.82
N ALA A 578 -4.93 -5.42 -32.67
CA ALA A 578 -4.75 -6.32 -31.54
C ALA A 578 -4.86 -5.55 -30.23
N GLN A 579 -5.27 -6.24 -29.17
CA GLN A 579 -5.39 -5.65 -27.85
C GLN A 579 -5.21 -6.71 -26.77
N ILE A 580 -4.72 -6.27 -25.61
CA ILE A 580 -4.65 -7.08 -24.41
C ILE A 580 -5.67 -6.51 -23.42
N ILE A 581 -6.58 -7.37 -22.99
CA ILE A 581 -7.60 -7.04 -22.00
C ILE A 581 -7.49 -8.05 -20.86
N SER A 582 -7.39 -7.55 -19.62
CA SER A 582 -7.55 -8.40 -18.45
C SER A 582 -9.04 -8.68 -18.26
N LEU A 583 -9.46 -9.89 -18.63
CA LEU A 583 -10.79 -10.43 -18.37
C LEU A 583 -10.65 -11.79 -17.69
N ARG A 584 -11.37 -12.00 -16.59
CA ARG A 584 -11.40 -13.30 -15.89
C ARG A 584 -12.19 -14.33 -16.70
N ASN A 585 -11.80 -15.61 -16.61
CA ASN A 585 -12.56 -16.69 -17.22
C ASN A 585 -13.95 -16.77 -16.55
N PRO A 586 -15.06 -16.48 -17.28
CA PRO A 586 -16.39 -16.36 -16.67
C PRO A 586 -16.81 -17.63 -15.95
N ILE A 587 -16.49 -18.80 -16.51
CA ILE A 587 -16.86 -20.09 -15.93
C ILE A 587 -16.14 -20.27 -14.59
N VAL A 588 -14.84 -20.04 -14.55
CA VAL A 588 -14.04 -20.19 -13.31
C VAL A 588 -14.46 -19.14 -12.28
N PHE A 589 -14.61 -17.89 -12.69
CA PHE A 589 -15.00 -16.79 -11.81
C PHE A 589 -16.39 -16.98 -11.19
N TRP A 590 -17.42 -17.26 -11.99
CA TRP A 590 -18.78 -17.44 -11.47
C TRP A 590 -18.92 -18.71 -10.64
N THR A 591 -18.33 -19.82 -11.08
CA THR A 591 -18.42 -21.08 -10.32
C THR A 591 -17.66 -21.01 -9.01
N SER A 592 -16.49 -20.36 -8.97
CA SER A 592 -15.73 -20.18 -7.72
C SER A 592 -16.41 -19.22 -6.75
N THR A 593 -16.93 -18.10 -7.24
CA THR A 593 -17.72 -17.15 -6.42
C THR A 593 -18.97 -17.83 -5.88
N THR A 594 -19.69 -18.58 -6.71
CA THR A 594 -20.85 -19.38 -6.28
C THR A 594 -20.45 -20.42 -5.25
N ALA A 595 -19.29 -21.06 -5.38
CA ALA A 595 -18.82 -22.05 -4.41
C ALA A 595 -18.53 -21.42 -3.04
N VAL A 596 -17.96 -20.22 -3.00
CA VAL A 596 -17.74 -19.47 -1.74
C VAL A 596 -19.08 -19.05 -1.12
N ALA A 597 -19.99 -18.47 -1.90
CA ALA A 597 -21.32 -18.08 -1.42
C ALA A 597 -22.14 -19.29 -0.92
N ALA A 598 -22.12 -20.39 -1.69
CA ALA A 598 -22.78 -21.63 -1.30
C ALA A 598 -22.18 -22.23 -0.03
N PHE A 599 -20.85 -22.16 0.14
CA PHE A 599 -20.22 -22.58 1.39
C PHE A 599 -20.68 -21.72 2.57
N GLY A 600 -20.68 -20.38 2.45
CA GLY A 600 -21.12 -19.48 3.50
C GLY A 600 -22.58 -19.70 3.91
N LEU A 601 -23.47 -19.83 2.92
CA LEU A 601 -24.89 -20.12 3.15
C LEU A 601 -25.09 -21.50 3.79
N LEU A 602 -24.44 -22.54 3.27
CA LEU A 602 -24.55 -23.89 3.82
C LEU A 602 -23.99 -23.95 5.25
N PHE A 603 -22.85 -23.31 5.50
CA PHE A 603 -22.26 -23.21 6.83
C PHE A 603 -23.22 -22.52 7.80
N GLY A 604 -23.77 -21.35 7.45
CA GLY A 604 -24.73 -20.62 8.30
C GLY A 604 -26.00 -21.42 8.59
N LEU A 605 -26.59 -22.05 7.58
CA LEU A 605 -27.76 -22.92 7.75
C LEU A 605 -27.47 -24.12 8.65
N LEU A 606 -26.32 -24.77 8.47
CA LEU A 606 -25.95 -25.92 9.28
C LEU A 606 -25.68 -25.52 10.74
N GLN A 607 -25.04 -24.37 10.99
CA GLN A 607 -24.87 -23.83 12.35
C GLN A 607 -26.22 -23.50 13.01
N LEU A 608 -27.17 -22.94 12.26
CA LEU A 608 -28.53 -22.68 12.74
C LEU A 608 -29.27 -23.98 13.09
N CYS A 609 -29.14 -25.01 12.24
CA CYS A 609 -29.71 -26.33 12.50
C CYS A 609 -29.11 -27.00 13.75
N ASP A 610 -27.80 -26.84 13.97
CA ASP A 610 -27.12 -27.32 15.17
C ASP A 610 -27.65 -26.59 16.42
N LYS A 611 -27.75 -25.26 16.39
CA LYS A 611 -28.26 -24.44 17.50
C LYS A 611 -29.74 -24.70 17.81
N ARG A 612 -30.56 -24.99 16.80
CA ARG A 612 -31.98 -25.35 16.97
C ARG A 612 -32.20 -26.80 17.38
N GLY A 613 -31.14 -27.61 17.48
CA GLY A 613 -31.24 -29.01 17.92
C GLY A 613 -31.86 -29.97 16.90
N PHE A 614 -32.11 -29.53 15.65
CA PHE A 614 -32.66 -30.36 14.57
C PHE A 614 -31.78 -31.58 14.26
N LEU A 615 -30.50 -31.52 14.62
CA LEU A 615 -29.49 -32.54 14.31
C LEU A 615 -29.17 -33.47 15.49
N SER A 616 -29.85 -33.33 16.63
CA SER A 616 -29.45 -33.97 17.88
C SER A 616 -29.98 -35.39 18.14
N LYS A 617 -30.89 -35.95 17.31
CA LYS A 617 -31.49 -37.26 17.65
C LYS A 617 -31.37 -38.41 16.67
N ASP A 618 -31.64 -38.28 15.37
CA ASP A 618 -31.58 -39.45 14.46
C ASP A 618 -31.13 -39.16 13.02
N TYR A 619 -30.87 -37.89 12.68
CA TYR A 619 -30.48 -37.46 11.35
C TYR A 619 -28.99 -37.07 11.32
N TYR A 620 -28.09 -38.07 11.27
CA TYR A 620 -26.74 -37.81 10.79
C TYR A 620 -26.86 -37.20 9.38
N CYS A 621 -26.63 -35.88 9.27
CA CYS A 621 -26.54 -35.18 7.99
C CYS A 621 -25.74 -36.01 6.99
N HIS A 622 -26.29 -36.11 5.78
CA HIS A 622 -25.95 -36.94 4.62
C HIS A 622 -24.48 -36.91 4.11
N PHE A 623 -23.54 -36.34 4.86
CA PHE A 623 -22.11 -36.23 4.55
C PHE A 623 -21.26 -37.39 5.10
N GLN A 624 -21.85 -38.55 5.44
CA GLN A 624 -21.12 -39.75 5.89
C GLN A 624 -20.14 -39.48 7.06
N GLY A 625 -20.46 -38.54 7.96
CA GLY A 625 -19.56 -38.14 9.06
C GLY A 625 -18.35 -37.28 8.66
N LYS A 626 -18.28 -36.80 7.41
CA LYS A 626 -17.16 -35.99 6.88
C LYS A 626 -17.42 -34.48 6.90
N ARG A 627 -18.49 -34.02 7.55
CA ARG A 627 -18.88 -32.60 7.60
C ARG A 627 -17.73 -31.71 8.10
N ALA A 628 -17.22 -31.98 9.30
CA ALA A 628 -16.13 -31.21 9.90
C ALA A 628 -14.86 -31.17 9.03
N TYR A 629 -14.60 -32.23 8.26
CA TYR A 629 -13.47 -32.30 7.34
C TYR A 629 -13.64 -31.34 6.15
N TYR A 630 -14.80 -31.32 5.49
CA TYR A 630 -15.07 -30.38 4.39
C TYR A 630 -15.18 -28.93 4.89
N GLU A 631 -15.77 -28.73 6.06
CA GLU A 631 -15.88 -27.40 6.69
C GLU A 631 -14.51 -26.83 7.08
N ALA A 632 -13.59 -27.65 7.60
CA ALA A 632 -12.25 -27.18 7.94
C ALA A 632 -11.46 -26.72 6.69
N SER A 633 -11.49 -27.52 5.61
CA SER A 633 -10.78 -27.18 4.37
C SER A 633 -11.43 -25.99 3.64
N ALA A 634 -12.75 -26.04 3.42
CA ALA A 634 -13.46 -24.95 2.73
C ALA A 634 -13.46 -23.67 3.57
N GLY A 635 -13.61 -23.76 4.89
CA GLY A 635 -13.55 -22.62 5.80
C GLY A 635 -12.19 -21.92 5.78
N PHE A 636 -11.09 -22.67 5.71
CA PHE A 636 -9.75 -22.09 5.60
C PHE A 636 -9.56 -21.32 4.28
N PHE A 637 -9.98 -21.89 3.14
CA PHE A 637 -9.87 -21.20 1.85
C PHE A 637 -10.86 -20.05 1.71
N ALA A 638 -12.09 -20.20 2.18
CA ALA A 638 -13.10 -19.13 2.16
C ALA A 638 -12.72 -17.96 3.08
N LEU A 639 -12.09 -18.23 4.23
CA LEU A 639 -11.50 -17.19 5.08
C LEU A 639 -10.40 -16.43 4.33
N GLY A 640 -9.53 -17.15 3.62
CA GLY A 640 -8.53 -16.53 2.75
C GLY A 640 -9.14 -15.63 1.69
N TRP A 641 -10.21 -16.08 1.03
CA TRP A 641 -10.96 -15.25 0.09
C TRP A 641 -11.54 -14.00 0.78
N ALA A 642 -12.19 -14.15 1.93
CA ALA A 642 -12.82 -13.04 2.64
C ALA A 642 -11.81 -11.97 3.06
N LEU A 643 -10.66 -12.38 3.62
CA LEU A 643 -9.61 -11.44 4.05
C LEU A 643 -8.95 -10.70 2.89
N HIS A 644 -8.90 -11.27 1.69
CA HIS A 644 -8.38 -10.56 0.51
C HIS A 644 -9.46 -9.78 -0.23
N CYS A 645 -10.72 -10.20 -0.18
CA CYS A 645 -11.82 -9.58 -0.91
C CYS A 645 -12.46 -8.41 -0.16
N ILE A 646 -12.65 -8.51 1.16
CA ILE A 646 -13.34 -7.49 1.96
C ILE A 646 -12.57 -6.16 1.97
N PRO A 647 -11.24 -6.11 2.19
CA PRO A 647 -10.50 -4.85 2.15
C PRO A 647 -10.62 -4.12 0.81
N LEU A 648 -10.68 -4.85 -0.31
CA LEU A 648 -10.85 -4.28 -1.66
C LEU A 648 -12.18 -3.52 -1.84
N TYR A 649 -13.19 -3.82 -1.00
CA TYR A 649 -14.45 -3.10 -1.01
C TYR A 649 -14.32 -1.71 -0.37
N TYR A 650 -13.45 -1.59 0.64
CA TYR A 650 -13.19 -0.36 1.38
C TYR A 650 -12.10 0.52 0.76
N THR A 651 -11.32 -0.02 -0.18
CA THR A 651 -10.43 0.80 -1.02
C THR A 651 -11.22 1.50 -2.13
N THR A 652 -10.82 2.74 -2.45
CA THR A 652 -11.46 3.61 -3.45
C THR A 652 -11.59 2.94 -4.82
N ALA A 653 -12.60 3.37 -5.60
CA ALA A 653 -12.95 2.75 -6.87
C ALA A 653 -11.84 2.87 -7.93
N ASP A 654 -11.06 3.96 -7.91
CA ASP A 654 -9.98 4.23 -8.86
C ASP A 654 -8.76 3.32 -8.66
N HIS A 655 -8.57 2.81 -7.43
CA HIS A 655 -7.51 1.84 -7.12
C HIS A 655 -7.97 0.39 -7.23
N ARG A 656 -9.26 0.13 -7.48
CA ARG A 656 -9.77 -1.24 -7.63
C ARG A 656 -9.47 -1.75 -9.03
N GLN A 657 -8.20 -2.00 -9.28
CA GLN A 657 -7.80 -2.65 -10.51
C GLN A 657 -8.20 -4.13 -10.46
N GLN A 658 -8.58 -4.69 -11.61
CA GLN A 658 -9.06 -6.08 -11.65
C GLN A 658 -8.00 -7.09 -11.17
N HIS A 659 -6.72 -6.71 -11.25
CA HIS A 659 -5.61 -7.54 -10.85
C HIS A 659 -5.50 -7.72 -9.32
N ASP A 660 -5.98 -6.78 -8.52
CA ASP A 660 -5.95 -6.89 -7.05
C ASP A 660 -6.87 -8.00 -6.52
N TYR A 661 -7.88 -8.40 -7.30
CA TYR A 661 -8.74 -9.53 -6.95
C TYR A 661 -8.08 -10.90 -7.21
N ILE A 662 -6.95 -10.98 -7.92
CA ILE A 662 -6.32 -12.27 -8.30
C ILE A 662 -5.95 -13.15 -7.09
N PRO A 663 -5.34 -12.62 -6.00
CA PRO A 663 -5.12 -13.40 -4.79
C PRO A 663 -6.42 -13.93 -4.17
N ALA A 664 -7.49 -13.13 -4.13
CA ALA A 664 -8.80 -13.59 -3.64
C ALA A 664 -9.37 -14.68 -4.54
N LEU A 665 -9.30 -14.52 -5.87
CA LEU A 665 -9.72 -15.52 -6.85
C LEU A 665 -9.00 -16.86 -6.65
N TYR A 666 -7.70 -16.85 -6.35
CA TYR A 666 -6.96 -18.08 -6.04
C TYR A 666 -7.60 -18.86 -4.88
N PHE A 667 -7.92 -18.18 -3.78
CA PHE A 667 -8.62 -18.80 -2.65
C PHE A 667 -10.06 -19.24 -2.99
N ALA A 668 -10.77 -18.49 -3.83
CA ALA A 668 -12.09 -18.90 -4.32
C ALA A 668 -12.02 -20.18 -5.14
N VAL A 669 -11.02 -20.33 -6.03
CA VAL A 669 -10.81 -21.53 -6.85
C VAL A 669 -10.37 -22.73 -6.01
N LEU A 670 -9.59 -22.52 -4.94
CA LEU A 670 -9.31 -23.58 -3.96
C LEU A 670 -10.59 -24.04 -3.24
N THR A 671 -11.47 -23.10 -2.86
CA THR A 671 -12.79 -23.39 -2.27
C THR A 671 -13.68 -24.17 -3.24
N LEU A 672 -13.69 -23.79 -4.52
CA LEU A 672 -14.35 -24.54 -5.60
C LEU A 672 -13.83 -25.97 -5.69
N GLY A 673 -12.51 -26.19 -5.56
CA GLY A 673 -11.92 -27.53 -5.53
C GLY A 673 -12.49 -28.43 -4.43
N VAL A 674 -12.68 -27.87 -3.23
CA VAL A 674 -13.32 -28.58 -2.11
C VAL A 674 -14.79 -28.88 -2.41
N GLY A 675 -15.51 -27.92 -2.98
CA GLY A 675 -16.90 -28.10 -3.41
C GLY A 675 -17.07 -29.17 -4.49
N ILE A 676 -16.20 -29.18 -5.50
CA ILE A 676 -16.18 -30.21 -6.56
C ILE A 676 -15.93 -31.59 -5.97
N ASP A 677 -14.98 -31.73 -5.04
CA ASP A 677 -14.73 -33.00 -4.34
C ASP A 677 -15.99 -33.49 -3.61
N LEU A 678 -16.68 -32.59 -2.91
CA LEU A 678 -17.91 -32.88 -2.19
C LEU A 678 -19.01 -33.39 -3.13
N VAL A 679 -19.23 -32.72 -4.26
CA VAL A 679 -20.24 -33.11 -5.26
C VAL A 679 -19.86 -34.42 -5.95
N LEU A 680 -18.64 -34.52 -6.46
CA LEU A 680 -18.15 -35.68 -7.23
C LEU A 680 -18.02 -36.95 -6.39
N SER A 681 -17.78 -36.82 -5.08
CA SER A 681 -17.69 -37.97 -4.17
C SER A 681 -18.98 -38.78 -4.07
N ARG A 682 -20.14 -38.17 -4.38
CA ARG A 682 -21.46 -38.83 -4.33
C ARG A 682 -21.74 -39.74 -5.53
N PHE A 683 -21.04 -39.52 -6.64
CA PHE A 683 -21.28 -40.26 -7.88
C PHE A 683 -20.37 -41.49 -8.02
N HIS A 684 -20.88 -42.52 -8.72
CA HIS A 684 -20.10 -43.70 -9.07
C HIS A 684 -18.95 -43.34 -10.04
N ARG A 685 -17.93 -44.20 -10.13
CA ARG A 685 -16.64 -43.87 -10.77
C ARG A 685 -16.77 -43.39 -12.23
N ALA A 686 -17.62 -44.02 -13.04
CA ALA A 686 -17.79 -43.65 -14.44
C ALA A 686 -18.38 -42.24 -14.57
N LEU A 687 -19.56 -41.98 -14.00
CA LEU A 687 -20.18 -40.66 -14.01
C LEU A 687 -19.27 -39.57 -13.43
N ARG A 688 -18.53 -39.87 -12.36
CA ARG A 688 -17.56 -38.95 -11.77
C ARG A 688 -16.49 -38.50 -12.76
N MET A 689 -15.92 -39.43 -13.51
CA MET A 689 -14.90 -39.11 -14.51
C MET A 689 -15.50 -38.36 -15.69
N THR A 690 -16.71 -38.73 -16.13
CA THR A 690 -17.42 -38.01 -17.20
C THR A 690 -17.70 -36.57 -16.82
N LEU A 691 -18.23 -36.31 -15.62
CA LEU A 691 -18.48 -34.96 -15.12
C LEU A 691 -17.18 -34.17 -14.95
N ALA A 692 -16.12 -34.80 -14.44
CA ALA A 692 -14.81 -34.16 -14.30
C ALA A 692 -14.21 -33.72 -15.64
N VAL A 693 -14.32 -34.58 -16.67
CA VAL A 693 -13.88 -34.25 -18.03
C VAL A 693 -14.76 -33.16 -18.63
N ALA A 694 -16.08 -33.24 -18.47
CA ALA A 694 -17.00 -32.22 -18.98
C ALA A 694 -16.70 -30.82 -18.40
N VAL A 695 -16.54 -30.71 -17.07
CA VAL A 695 -16.18 -29.44 -16.41
C VAL A 695 -14.82 -28.92 -16.90
N SER A 696 -13.83 -29.81 -17.03
CA SER A 696 -12.50 -29.43 -17.53
C SER A 696 -12.56 -28.93 -18.99
N VAL A 697 -13.36 -29.57 -19.84
CA VAL A 697 -13.57 -29.15 -21.23
C VAL A 697 -14.27 -27.79 -21.31
N CYS A 698 -15.28 -27.54 -20.48
CA CYS A 698 -15.95 -26.24 -20.42
C CYS A 698 -14.98 -25.11 -20.04
N ILE A 699 -14.15 -25.32 -19.02
CA ILE A 699 -13.13 -24.34 -18.58
C ILE A 699 -12.14 -24.05 -19.71
N ILE A 700 -11.63 -25.09 -20.37
CA ILE A 700 -10.67 -24.95 -21.48
C ILE A 700 -11.33 -24.28 -22.68
N TYR A 701 -12.61 -24.57 -22.96
CA TYR A 701 -13.37 -23.93 -24.04
C TYR A 701 -13.49 -22.42 -23.80
N ALA A 702 -13.85 -21.99 -22.58
CA ALA A 702 -13.89 -20.57 -22.24
C ALA A 702 -12.52 -19.90 -22.41
N TYR A 703 -11.44 -20.54 -21.98
CA TYR A 703 -10.07 -20.03 -22.22
C TYR A 703 -9.76 -19.89 -23.72
N ARG A 704 -10.18 -20.86 -24.54
CA ARG A 704 -9.95 -20.82 -25.99
C ARG A 704 -10.71 -19.68 -26.66
N THR A 705 -11.92 -19.37 -26.22
CA THR A 705 -12.72 -18.25 -26.75
C THR A 705 -12.03 -16.91 -26.55
N TYR A 706 -11.44 -16.68 -25.37
CA TYR A 706 -10.78 -15.41 -25.01
C TYR A 706 -9.26 -15.41 -25.23
N THR A 707 -8.71 -16.41 -25.93
CA THR A 707 -7.27 -16.44 -26.30
C THR A 707 -6.80 -15.16 -27.02
N PRO A 708 -7.58 -14.54 -27.95
CA PRO A 708 -7.13 -13.34 -28.66
C PRO A 708 -6.75 -12.16 -27.74
N ILE A 709 -7.56 -11.90 -26.71
CA ILE A 709 -7.33 -10.79 -25.76
C ILE A 709 -6.26 -11.09 -24.70
N ILE A 710 -5.84 -12.35 -24.56
CA ILE A 710 -4.77 -12.75 -23.61
C ILE A 710 -3.39 -12.59 -24.25
N TYR A 711 -3.26 -12.99 -25.53
CA TYR A 711 -1.97 -13.02 -26.24
C TYR A 711 -1.78 -11.86 -27.22
N GLY A 712 -2.76 -10.96 -27.34
CA GLY A 712 -2.75 -9.90 -28.34
C GLY A 712 -2.78 -10.46 -29.76
N GLU A 713 -3.64 -11.46 -30.01
CA GLU A 713 -3.82 -12.03 -31.35
C GLU A 713 -4.99 -11.36 -32.07
N PRO A 714 -4.99 -11.32 -33.42
CA PRO A 714 -6.13 -10.81 -34.18
C PRO A 714 -7.41 -11.57 -33.85
N TRP A 715 -8.53 -10.83 -33.77
CA TRP A 715 -9.86 -11.38 -33.54
C TRP A 715 -10.80 -10.93 -34.66
N SER A 716 -11.89 -11.65 -34.92
CA SER A 716 -12.92 -11.20 -35.86
C SER A 716 -14.04 -10.48 -35.12
N VAL A 717 -14.60 -9.43 -35.73
CA VAL A 717 -15.69 -8.63 -35.14
C VAL A 717 -16.85 -9.51 -34.69
N ALA A 718 -17.31 -10.42 -35.57
CA ALA A 718 -18.41 -11.33 -35.25
C ALA A 718 -18.11 -12.27 -34.06
N ALA A 719 -16.87 -12.77 -33.96
CA ALA A 719 -16.49 -13.63 -32.84
C ALA A 719 -16.30 -12.85 -31.53
N CYS A 720 -15.79 -11.61 -31.61
CA CYS A 720 -15.69 -10.70 -30.47
C CYS A 720 -17.09 -10.36 -29.93
N GLN A 721 -18.01 -9.96 -30.80
CA GLN A 721 -19.40 -9.66 -30.43
C GLN A 721 -20.11 -10.89 -29.83
N GLN A 722 -19.87 -12.09 -30.38
CA GLN A 722 -20.41 -13.33 -29.82
C GLN A 722 -19.82 -13.68 -28.44
N ALA A 723 -18.58 -13.26 -28.15
CA ALA A 723 -17.90 -13.51 -26.89
C ALA A 723 -18.26 -12.49 -25.79
N THR A 724 -18.90 -11.37 -26.13
CA THR A 724 -19.44 -10.41 -25.16
C THR A 724 -20.69 -11.00 -24.49
N LEU A 725 -20.54 -11.46 -23.24
CA LEU A 725 -21.62 -12.11 -22.49
C LEU A 725 -22.50 -11.12 -21.70
N LEU A 726 -21.96 -9.95 -21.36
CA LEU A 726 -22.60 -8.94 -20.53
C LEU A 726 -22.44 -7.57 -21.19
N ASP A 727 -23.48 -6.75 -21.15
CA ASP A 727 -23.51 -5.46 -21.88
C ASP A 727 -22.45 -4.46 -21.38
N PHE A 728 -22.05 -4.57 -20.11
CA PHE A 728 -20.99 -3.73 -19.52
C PHE A 728 -19.56 -4.22 -19.81
N TRP A 729 -19.40 -5.36 -20.50
CA TRP A 729 -18.10 -5.79 -21.01
C TRP A 729 -17.82 -5.09 -22.33
N ASP A 730 -17.24 -3.89 -22.24
CA ASP A 730 -16.74 -3.23 -23.42
C ASP A 730 -15.47 -3.95 -23.91
N LEU A 731 -15.58 -4.83 -24.90
CA LEU A 731 -14.42 -5.47 -25.51
C LEU A 731 -13.86 -4.67 -26.69
N ASN A 732 -14.40 -3.48 -26.98
CA ASN A 732 -14.07 -2.65 -28.13
C ASN A 732 -13.94 -3.48 -29.43
N CYS A 733 -14.99 -4.23 -29.77
CA CYS A 733 -14.97 -5.13 -30.92
C CYS A 733 -14.83 -4.40 -32.27
N ALA A 734 -15.12 -3.10 -32.30
CA ALA A 734 -14.97 -2.25 -33.48
C ALA A 734 -13.50 -2.11 -33.93
N LEU A 735 -12.53 -2.28 -33.01
CA LEU A 735 -11.10 -2.27 -33.32
C LEU A 735 -10.72 -3.28 -34.41
N TYR A 736 -11.42 -4.41 -34.47
CA TYR A 736 -11.11 -5.51 -35.40
C TYR A 736 -11.79 -5.38 -36.77
N ASP A 737 -12.51 -4.30 -37.02
CA ASP A 737 -13.17 -4.06 -38.29
C ASP A 737 -12.15 -3.61 -39.34
N THR A 738 -11.92 -4.46 -40.34
CA THR A 738 -10.99 -4.20 -41.45
C THR A 738 -11.54 -3.22 -42.49
N GLU A 739 -12.84 -2.89 -42.48
CA GLU A 739 -13.45 -1.92 -43.41
C GLU A 739 -13.55 -0.51 -42.83
N ALA A 740 -13.39 -0.34 -41.51
CA ALA A 740 -13.45 0.95 -40.82
C ALA A 740 -12.09 1.66 -40.67
N SER A 741 -11.02 1.14 -41.28
CA SER A 741 -9.69 1.78 -41.27
C SER A 741 -9.59 2.94 -42.29
N LEU A 742 -10.54 3.88 -42.21
CA LEU A 742 -10.42 5.24 -42.74
C LEU A 742 -10.58 6.20 -41.54
N PRO A 743 -9.72 7.21 -41.39
CA PRO A 743 -9.49 7.87 -40.11
C PRO A 743 -10.59 8.89 -39.81
N HIS A 744 -11.63 8.46 -39.09
CA HIS A 744 -12.43 9.37 -38.29
C HIS A 744 -12.88 8.64 -37.04
N HIS A 745 -12.08 8.73 -35.98
CA HIS A 745 -12.52 8.92 -34.59
C HIS A 745 -11.27 9.02 -33.73
N HIS A 746 -10.83 10.25 -33.47
CA HIS A 746 -10.03 10.55 -32.30
C HIS A 746 -10.89 10.22 -31.07
N TYR A 747 -10.78 9.00 -30.55
CA TYR A 747 -11.02 8.80 -29.14
C TYR A 747 -9.85 9.44 -28.43
N GLN A 748 -10.11 10.53 -27.72
CA GLN A 748 -9.22 11.00 -26.67
C GLN A 748 -8.95 9.80 -25.78
N MET A 749 -7.69 9.31 -25.78
CA MET A 749 -7.21 8.68 -24.58
C MET A 749 -7.46 9.69 -23.47
N VAL A 750 -8.26 9.29 -22.49
CA VAL A 750 -8.30 10.00 -21.22
C VAL A 750 -6.87 9.99 -20.74
N ARG A 751 -6.18 11.10 -20.98
CA ARG A 751 -5.05 11.53 -20.17
C ARG A 751 -5.59 11.47 -18.75
N LEU A 752 -5.13 10.51 -17.99
CA LEU A 752 -4.96 10.71 -16.55
C LEU A 752 -3.87 11.77 -16.43
N ASP A 753 -4.23 13.03 -16.73
CA ASP A 753 -3.50 14.20 -16.27
C ASP A 753 -3.81 14.31 -14.78
N LYS A 754 -3.18 13.42 -14.01
CA LYS A 754 -2.78 13.62 -12.63
C LYS A 754 -1.61 12.67 -12.37
N ALA A 755 -0.47 13.28 -12.08
CA ALA A 755 0.84 12.68 -11.84
C ALA A 755 1.63 12.26 -13.08
N ASN A 756 2.09 13.26 -13.86
CA ASN A 756 3.41 13.23 -14.51
C ASN A 756 3.77 14.63 -15.06
N ASP A 757 4.09 15.56 -14.17
CA ASP A 757 5.05 16.63 -14.52
C ASP A 757 6.43 16.16 -14.08
N PHE A 758 7.10 15.47 -14.99
CA PHE A 758 8.53 15.16 -14.91
C PHE A 758 9.13 15.42 -16.29
N HIS A 759 9.49 16.68 -16.54
CA HIS A 759 10.40 17.04 -17.62
C HIS A 759 11.85 16.94 -17.13
N ASP A 760 12.58 16.01 -17.73
CA ASP A 760 14.02 15.86 -17.60
C ASP A 760 14.72 17.06 -18.25
N SER A 761 15.42 17.86 -17.46
CA SER A 761 16.36 18.87 -17.96
C SER A 761 17.68 18.78 -17.19
N SER A 762 18.49 17.78 -17.54
CA SER A 762 19.90 17.76 -17.14
C SER A 762 20.81 17.19 -18.23
N SER A 763 20.96 17.93 -19.32
CA SER A 763 22.11 17.78 -20.22
C SER A 763 22.83 19.12 -20.40
N GLY A 764 23.60 19.52 -19.38
CA GLY A 764 24.54 20.65 -19.46
C GLY A 764 25.93 20.15 -19.82
N SER A 765 26.30 20.20 -21.10
CA SER A 765 27.65 19.94 -21.60
C SER A 765 28.55 21.17 -21.44
N ILE A 766 29.69 21.00 -20.78
CA ILE A 766 30.83 21.92 -20.83
C ILE A 766 31.72 21.52 -22.01
N ALA A 767 31.85 22.37 -23.03
CA ALA A 767 33.13 22.78 -23.64
C ALA A 767 32.92 23.56 -24.96
N SER A 768 33.69 24.64 -25.07
CA SER A 768 33.87 25.58 -26.17
C SER A 768 34.34 24.98 -27.49
N GLU A 769 33.93 25.54 -28.63
CA GLU A 769 34.78 26.29 -29.59
C GLU A 769 34.04 26.66 -30.90
N ASN A 770 34.42 27.83 -31.44
CA ASN A 770 33.98 28.45 -32.69
C ASN A 770 34.06 27.52 -33.92
N VAL A 771 33.09 27.58 -34.84
CA VAL A 771 33.30 27.75 -36.30
C VAL A 771 32.00 28.24 -36.96
N SER A 772 32.15 29.26 -37.80
CA SER A 772 31.16 29.91 -38.63
C SER A 772 30.93 29.22 -39.99
N GLN A 773 29.74 29.50 -40.55
CA GLN A 773 29.44 29.76 -41.96
C GLN A 773 29.14 28.63 -42.97
N GLU A 774 28.06 28.92 -43.70
CA GLU A 774 27.71 28.58 -45.10
C GLU A 774 27.20 27.16 -45.41
N GLU A 775 26.30 26.90 -46.36
CA GLU A 775 25.23 27.58 -47.13
C GLU A 775 24.76 26.49 -48.14
N PHE A 776 23.47 26.47 -48.53
CA PHE A 776 22.84 25.99 -49.79
C PHE A 776 21.42 25.43 -49.53
N LEU A 777 20.32 26.17 -49.83
CA LEU A 777 19.64 26.37 -51.13
C LEU A 777 18.99 25.05 -51.66
N VAL A 778 17.76 24.91 -52.17
CA VAL A 778 16.73 25.82 -52.73
C VAL A 778 15.47 24.95 -53.02
N VAL A 779 14.27 25.35 -52.57
CA VAL A 779 13.08 25.84 -53.34
C VAL A 779 12.20 24.81 -54.05
N ASN A 780 10.87 24.94 -53.82
CA ASN A 780 9.77 25.11 -54.79
C ASN A 780 8.57 25.64 -53.96
N GLU A 781 8.21 26.94 -53.97
CA GLU A 781 7.34 27.66 -54.93
C GLU A 781 6.08 26.89 -55.38
N VAL A 782 4.87 27.44 -55.53
CA VAL A 782 4.12 28.70 -55.22
C VAL A 782 2.68 28.37 -55.67
N ASP A 783 1.63 28.96 -55.07
CA ASP A 783 0.54 29.66 -55.80
C ASP A 783 -0.52 30.19 -54.82
N ASP A 784 -0.58 31.53 -54.78
CA ASP A 784 -1.59 32.39 -54.17
C ASP A 784 -2.85 32.49 -55.05
N GLU A 785 -4.02 32.79 -54.48
CA GLU A 785 -4.92 33.75 -55.11
C GLU A 785 -5.85 34.46 -54.10
N TYR A 786 -5.94 35.78 -54.28
CA TYR A 786 -6.57 36.83 -53.47
C TYR A 786 -8.10 36.96 -53.67
N GLY A 787 -8.77 37.67 -52.76
CA GLY A 787 -10.00 38.41 -53.10
C GLY A 787 -10.80 38.96 -51.91
N ASP A 788 -10.51 40.20 -51.51
CA ASP A 788 -11.37 41.06 -50.68
C ASP A 788 -12.61 41.54 -51.45
N GLU A 789 -13.74 41.79 -50.78
CA GLU A 789 -14.58 42.98 -50.99
C GLU A 789 -15.68 43.12 -49.91
N GLU A 790 -15.74 44.30 -49.31
CA GLU A 790 -16.66 44.77 -48.27
C GLU A 790 -17.54 45.89 -48.87
N TYR A 791 -18.87 45.89 -48.68
CA TYR A 791 -19.70 47.12 -48.75
C TYR A 791 -21.09 46.96 -48.08
N ASN A 792 -21.44 48.04 -47.36
CA ASN A 792 -22.65 48.38 -46.59
C ASN A 792 -24.01 48.37 -47.35
N HIS A 793 -25.15 48.21 -46.65
CA HIS A 793 -25.96 49.31 -46.04
C HIS A 793 -27.37 48.86 -45.60
N ASP A 794 -27.94 49.64 -44.67
CA ASP A 794 -29.21 49.59 -43.92
C ASP A 794 -30.52 49.42 -44.74
N ASP A 795 -31.58 48.83 -44.14
CA ASP A 795 -32.66 49.56 -43.42
C ASP A 795 -33.90 48.65 -43.12
N GLY A 796 -34.51 48.82 -41.93
CA GLY A 796 -35.98 48.69 -41.75
C GLY A 796 -36.61 47.52 -40.95
N GLY A 797 -36.76 47.69 -39.62
CA GLY A 797 -38.07 47.89 -38.96
C GLY A 797 -39.03 46.72 -38.58
N TYR A 798 -39.20 46.56 -37.26
CA TYR A 798 -40.40 46.21 -36.44
C TYR A 798 -40.90 44.75 -36.29
N GLY A 799 -41.02 44.34 -35.01
CA GLY A 799 -41.97 43.32 -34.53
C GLY A 799 -41.52 42.59 -33.25
N GLU A 800 -41.98 43.05 -32.09
CA GLU A 800 -41.89 42.37 -30.78
C GLU A 800 -42.72 41.08 -30.76
N GLU A 801 -42.24 40.02 -30.08
CA GLU A 801 -42.95 39.27 -29.00
C GLU A 801 -42.25 37.92 -28.65
N GLU A 802 -41.69 37.88 -27.44
CA GLU A 802 -41.61 36.79 -26.45
C GLU A 802 -41.09 35.37 -26.82
N GLU A 803 -39.88 35.03 -26.32
CA GLU A 803 -39.51 33.65 -25.96
C GLU A 803 -39.17 33.57 -24.46
N GLU A 804 -39.85 32.64 -23.78
CA GLU A 804 -39.69 32.30 -22.36
C GLU A 804 -38.27 31.79 -22.05
N GLY A 805 -37.65 32.38 -21.03
CA GLY A 805 -36.47 31.82 -20.38
C GLY A 805 -36.86 30.83 -19.29
N ASP A 806 -36.13 29.73 -19.18
CA ASP A 806 -36.14 28.90 -17.98
C ASP A 806 -34.71 28.67 -17.49
N SER A 807 -34.50 29.06 -16.24
CA SER A 807 -33.23 29.14 -15.51
C SER A 807 -32.87 27.81 -14.83
N PRO A 808 -31.59 27.60 -14.43
CA PRO A 808 -31.12 26.34 -13.88
C PRO A 808 -31.54 26.11 -12.42
N THR A 809 -32.05 24.91 -12.15
CA THR A 809 -32.50 24.40 -10.85
C THR A 809 -31.37 24.28 -9.81
N GLU A 810 -31.59 24.85 -8.61
CA GLU A 810 -30.78 24.63 -7.40
C GLU A 810 -31.11 23.28 -6.71
N PRO A 811 -30.16 22.65 -6.00
CA PRO A 811 -30.37 21.42 -5.23
C PRO A 811 -31.09 21.66 -3.88
N PRO A 812 -31.81 20.66 -3.33
CA PRO A 812 -32.73 20.88 -2.21
C PRO A 812 -32.02 20.99 -0.86
N MET A 813 -32.45 21.98 -0.06
CA MET A 813 -32.14 22.11 1.37
C MET A 813 -32.90 21.06 2.21
N ILE A 814 -32.18 20.41 3.13
CA ILE A 814 -32.75 19.54 4.17
C ILE A 814 -33.22 20.44 5.32
N ALA A 815 -34.53 20.45 5.57
CA ALA A 815 -35.15 21.22 6.66
C ALA A 815 -34.97 20.52 8.03
N GLU A 816 -34.62 21.29 9.05
CA GLU A 816 -34.70 20.87 10.46
C GLU A 816 -36.17 20.81 10.92
N PRO A 817 -36.54 19.87 11.81
CA PRO A 817 -37.92 19.73 12.28
C PRO A 817 -38.31 20.83 13.29
N GLU A 818 -39.49 21.44 13.08
CA GLU A 818 -40.10 22.43 13.98
C GLU A 818 -40.54 21.82 15.33
N PRO A 819 -40.52 22.58 16.43
CA PRO A 819 -41.00 22.13 17.74
C PRO A 819 -42.53 22.03 17.80
N GLU A 820 -43.05 20.92 18.33
CA GLU A 820 -44.49 20.73 18.60
C GLU A 820 -44.95 21.54 19.82
N PHE A 821 -45.90 22.45 19.60
CA PHE A 821 -46.61 23.17 20.66
C PHE A 821 -47.90 22.44 21.04
N VAL A 822 -48.03 22.04 22.30
CA VAL A 822 -49.32 21.62 22.89
C VAL A 822 -49.71 22.65 23.96
N ASP A 823 -50.88 23.26 23.82
CA ASP A 823 -51.44 24.26 24.75
C ASP A 823 -50.54 25.48 25.06
N GLY A 824 -49.85 25.99 24.04
CA GLY A 824 -49.22 27.32 24.09
C GLY A 824 -48.05 27.47 25.06
N LYS A 825 -47.39 26.36 25.43
CA LYS A 825 -46.10 26.37 26.13
C LYS A 825 -45.12 25.39 25.52
N GLU A 826 -43.91 25.88 25.28
CA GLU A 826 -42.75 25.10 24.84
C GLU A 826 -42.28 24.21 26.02
N VAL A 827 -42.11 22.91 25.79
CA VAL A 827 -41.65 21.94 26.80
C VAL A 827 -40.15 21.71 26.61
N TYR A 828 -39.33 22.27 27.49
CA TYR A 828 -37.93 21.89 27.66
C TYR A 828 -37.86 20.68 28.60
N GLY A 829 -37.23 19.60 28.14
CA GLY A 829 -36.86 18.45 28.99
C GLY A 829 -35.45 18.64 29.52
N ASP A 830 -35.33 18.87 30.82
CA ASP A 830 -34.09 19.02 31.58
C ASP A 830 -33.28 17.71 31.66
N ASP A 831 -31.96 17.87 31.54
CA ASP A 831 -30.92 16.93 31.94
C ASP A 831 -30.78 16.94 33.48
N ASP A 832 -30.59 15.77 34.11
CA ASP A 832 -29.63 15.53 35.22
C ASP A 832 -29.67 14.06 35.73
N ASP A 833 -28.45 13.49 35.83
CA ASP A 833 -27.88 12.44 36.72
C ASP A 833 -28.42 10.98 36.75
N ASP A 834 -27.56 10.02 36.32
CA ASP A 834 -26.88 9.00 37.17
C ASP A 834 -26.30 7.80 36.36
N ASP A 835 -25.08 7.42 36.75
CA ASP A 835 -24.37 6.11 36.76
C ASP A 835 -24.74 4.92 35.83
N ASP A 836 -23.68 4.26 35.31
CA ASP A 836 -23.46 2.79 35.14
C ASP A 836 -22.72 2.45 33.83
N GLU A 837 -21.46 2.01 33.89
CA GLU A 837 -20.99 0.63 34.14
C GLU A 837 -20.57 -0.08 32.83
N TYR A 838 -19.25 -0.18 32.62
CA TYR A 838 -18.64 -1.01 31.56
C TYR A 838 -18.62 -2.49 31.97
N PRO A 839 -18.98 -3.44 31.08
CA PRO A 839 -19.01 -4.85 31.44
C PRO A 839 -17.62 -5.45 31.52
N LYS A 840 -17.34 -6.05 32.69
CA LYS A 840 -16.15 -6.85 33.01
C LYS A 840 -16.14 -8.18 32.25
N THR A 841 -14.92 -8.65 32.06
CA THR A 841 -14.49 -9.87 31.38
C THR A 841 -14.99 -11.15 32.05
N ILE A 842 -15.49 -12.06 31.20
CA ILE A 842 -15.91 -13.43 31.53
C ILE A 842 -14.68 -14.33 31.46
N TYR A 843 -13.89 -14.38 32.55
CA TYR A 843 -12.96 -15.48 32.82
C TYR A 843 -12.86 -15.71 34.34
N GLY A 844 -13.38 -16.84 34.80
CA GLY A 844 -13.16 -17.36 36.14
C GLY A 844 -13.67 -18.79 36.21
N VAL A 845 -12.74 -19.75 36.32
CA VAL A 845 -13.03 -21.17 36.55
C VAL A 845 -12.23 -21.62 37.78
N ASP A 846 -12.99 -22.05 38.79
CA ASP A 846 -12.75 -23.14 39.78
C ASP A 846 -11.61 -23.08 40.82
N PRO A 847 -11.61 -23.97 41.86
CA PRO A 847 -12.72 -24.42 42.74
C PRO A 847 -12.26 -24.67 44.21
N GLU A 848 -13.16 -25.22 45.04
CA GLU A 848 -12.94 -25.99 46.30
C GLU A 848 -12.48 -25.26 47.59
N ALA A 849 -13.33 -25.29 48.63
CA ALA A 849 -13.10 -26.09 49.85
C ALA A 849 -14.25 -25.88 50.87
N ASP A 850 -14.94 -26.98 51.20
CA ASP A 850 -15.68 -27.14 52.46
C ASP A 850 -14.71 -27.39 53.62
N GLN A 851 -15.17 -27.03 54.82
CA GLN A 851 -14.88 -27.56 56.17
C GLN A 851 -14.20 -26.60 57.16
N ASN A 852 -15.01 -26.17 58.14
CA ASN A 852 -14.88 -26.42 59.60
C ASN A 852 -13.53 -26.11 60.27
N ASP A 853 -13.43 -25.63 61.49
CA ASP A 853 -14.35 -25.26 62.56
C ASP A 853 -13.43 -24.59 63.62
N ASP A 854 -14.06 -23.85 64.52
CA ASP A 854 -13.71 -23.61 65.91
C ASP A 854 -12.62 -22.60 66.34
N ASP A 855 -13.18 -21.70 67.13
CA ASP A 855 -12.69 -20.67 68.03
C ASP A 855 -12.19 -21.29 69.34
N ASP A 856 -10.95 -20.98 69.74
CA ASP A 856 -10.59 -20.65 71.13
C ASP A 856 -9.09 -20.33 71.24
N GLY A 857 -8.77 -19.19 71.86
CA GLY A 857 -7.56 -19.07 72.69
C GLY A 857 -6.44 -18.11 72.24
N GLN A 858 -6.60 -16.85 72.68
CA GLN A 858 -5.64 -16.16 73.58
C GLN A 858 -4.34 -15.49 73.03
N GLU A 859 -4.25 -14.20 73.41
CA GLU A 859 -3.06 -13.42 73.83
C GLU A 859 -2.07 -12.79 72.81
N ASP A 860 -2.11 -11.45 72.83
CA ASP A 860 -1.02 -10.50 73.12
C ASP A 860 0.13 -10.19 72.13
N ASP A 861 0.22 -8.86 71.89
CA ASP A 861 1.40 -8.00 71.82
C ASP A 861 2.48 -8.17 70.71
N ARG A 862 2.46 -7.18 69.81
CA ARG A 862 3.55 -6.23 69.48
C ARG A 862 4.84 -6.72 68.78
N PHE A 863 5.17 -5.93 67.73
CA PHE A 863 6.50 -5.56 67.19
C PHE A 863 7.19 -6.50 66.17
N PRO A 864 8.21 -6.01 65.43
CA PRO A 864 8.17 -5.09 64.28
C PRO A 864 8.89 -5.73 63.07
N LEU A 865 9.27 -4.97 62.03
CA LEU A 865 10.64 -5.04 61.48
C LEU A 865 10.92 -3.85 60.54
N LYS A 866 12.05 -3.19 60.83
CA LYS A 866 12.75 -2.19 60.01
C LYS A 866 14.04 -2.84 59.43
N PRO A 867 14.77 -2.16 58.52
CA PRO A 867 15.59 -2.76 57.46
C PRO A 867 17.11 -2.80 57.72
N ARG A 868 17.83 -3.34 56.72
CA ARG A 868 19.27 -3.25 56.36
C ARG A 868 20.13 -4.49 56.69
N ASP A 869 20.88 -5.01 55.70
CA ASP A 869 22.31 -4.71 55.53
C ASP A 869 22.93 -5.48 54.34
N ILE A 870 23.75 -4.77 53.55
CA ILE A 870 24.81 -5.29 52.67
C ILE A 870 26.10 -5.10 53.49
N PRO A 871 27.06 -6.05 53.53
CA PRO A 871 28.31 -5.82 52.78
C PRO A 871 29.05 -7.07 52.27
N SER A 872 29.68 -6.93 51.08
CA SER A 872 31.09 -7.26 50.73
C SER A 872 31.56 -8.74 50.88
N THR A 873 32.40 -9.42 50.08
CA THR A 873 33.38 -9.09 49.03
C THR A 873 34.02 -10.42 48.54
N ILE A 874 34.75 -10.37 47.40
CA ILE A 874 35.95 -11.18 47.02
C ILE A 874 35.78 -12.46 46.15
N HIS A 875 36.25 -12.30 44.89
CA HIS A 875 37.13 -13.13 44.02
C HIS A 875 37.03 -14.66 44.01
N VAL A 876 37.06 -15.34 42.86
CA VAL A 876 37.95 -15.21 41.67
C VAL A 876 37.17 -15.36 40.37
#